data_AF-A0A8H2W7A3-F1
#
_entry.id   AF-A0A8H2W7A3-F1
#
_cell.length_a   1.000
_cell.length_b   1.000
_cell.length_c   1.000
_cell.angle_alpha   90.00
_cell.angle_beta   90.00
_cell.angle_gamma   90.00
#
_symmetry.space_group_name_H-M   'P 1'
#
loop_
_entity.id
_entity.type
_entity.pdbx_description
1 polymer ?
#
loop_
_entity_poly.entity_id
_entity_poly.type
_entity_poly.pdbx_seq_one_letter_code
_entity_poly.pdbx_strand_id
1 'polypeptide(L)'
;MADNGYLPESLLLKSHVSSNGSDPVKVSWEAAAARKREDRTNRLKPYIHWGLGELAPPPSHKNVVSLVHARLTEREHSFLASDVTDLAQRLASQECTAVEVTTAFCKAAYVAQELTNCLTEVMFDQALSRAQELDAHISTTGQVVGPLHGVPVSIKDHISVKGEDAAAGFVAWAGRTIAEEDSTIVRILRQAGAVIYVKTTNPQSLFAIETLSNIYGNTSNPHNRTLTSGGSSGGEGALIASRASLLGVGTDIGGSIRAVGVVWIVRAKTLKSQTSCFRFAGTLQGDGEHSPMAHSARDLELFCRVVSSYKPWDTDFSTLCIPWNSTILESKTSEKLVIGLLVDDGVVAPHPPIVERLHKTRDALIAAGHEVIDWIPVDHLKGFELVAKLYLLDGGEAIRAILAESGEPAIPPVAQLLDSPMKQDKLTLSQSWEANVQRDQFRARMLKHWNNTALQSKSGRPVDAILCPVAPTLAPPHGTTRWIGYTSYWNLLDLPAVAFPSGKPFDASTWEFKSSSSGDKHLNPIDEFVRAQWDPNTFDGAPVSLQLDNYAKSSDSRITKALDDSKKAQQDTKILSNPSDTPYVEQQDDQVPSWRGLKSLMRVLEATGSLFGPLKNVIAEIGTFIDLFDSITENRQDYCRLSAELDSLFSELRALLEGPLNPTMTTSIKNLCRNVEDNRRTGYDRLSPSLSAVYNSAESDEIDRGPCTPDTRTAELKKLVSWTNESPTNRKGVYWMNGMAGTGKTTIAYSLCTRLEEQGKLAASFFCSRLIPQCRNVKLIIPTLAYQLARFSHPFRSALSKALEIDPDAHTRSLKVQFESLILKPSLEVQNALPENLVVVVDALDECENEDSTGQILDTLISSDPRIPIRFLVSSRPEPEIYRRMAARHEDSDLRLVLHELDAERVQNDIEKHLRHELEGIPLTSAQFSGLVEKSGVLFIYASTAARYIKHGLAWSVHEERIDMILGLSAASDGYSHQAVDELYSTILNQALQNPKLDQSNRTWLKILLDTIICVQEPATTSTLAGLIGLKSSQQVEGLLRPLYSSKVRATLLQPIFRSPKVNAGLLGHNQE
;
A
#
# COMPACT_ATOMS: atom_id res chain seq x y z
N MET A 1 15.00 46.35 3.15
CA MET A 1 15.90 45.20 3.30
C MET A 1 15.05 43.98 3.61
N ALA A 2 14.69 43.21 2.58
CA ALA A 2 14.11 41.88 2.71
C ALA A 2 14.29 41.16 1.37
N ASP A 3 15.56 40.89 1.04
CA ASP A 3 15.96 39.79 0.17
C ASP A 3 16.34 38.62 1.09
N ASN A 4 15.87 37.43 0.73
CA ASN A 4 16.29 36.06 1.12
C ASN A 4 15.01 35.18 1.07
N GLY A 5 14.66 34.48 -0.01
CA GLY A 5 15.52 33.78 -0.96
C GLY A 5 15.68 32.31 -0.56
N TYR A 6 14.58 31.55 -0.52
CA TYR A 6 14.58 30.08 -0.51
C TYR A 6 13.28 29.56 -1.18
N LEU A 7 13.23 29.66 -2.50
CA LEU A 7 12.43 28.78 -3.35
C LEU A 7 13.40 28.18 -4.38
N PRO A 8 13.45 26.85 -4.56
CA PRO A 8 14.28 26.27 -5.60
C PRO A 8 13.73 26.68 -6.98
N GLU A 9 14.53 27.42 -7.73
CA GLU A 9 14.26 27.88 -9.11
C GLU A 9 14.17 26.74 -10.15
N SER A 10 14.18 25.46 -9.73
CA SER A 10 14.33 24.30 -10.61
C SER A 10 13.01 23.68 -11.12
N LEU A 11 11.89 24.40 -11.05
CA LEU A 11 10.58 23.95 -11.60
C LEU A 11 9.98 24.88 -12.67
N LEU A 12 10.73 25.89 -13.10
CA LEU A 12 10.48 26.61 -14.35
C LEU A 12 11.59 26.21 -15.32
N LEU A 13 11.27 25.42 -16.35
CA LEU A 13 12.16 25.13 -17.46
C LEU A 13 12.59 26.46 -18.10
N LYS A 14 13.76 26.98 -17.69
CA LYS A 14 14.42 28.09 -18.37
C LYS A 14 14.83 27.57 -19.75
N SER A 15 14.18 28.10 -20.79
CA SER A 15 14.55 27.91 -22.18
C SER A 15 16.01 28.34 -22.38
N HIS A 16 16.89 27.39 -22.68
CA HIS A 16 18.21 27.69 -23.21
C HIS A 16 18.05 28.13 -24.67
N VAL A 17 17.75 29.42 -24.89
CA VAL A 17 17.94 30.05 -26.19
C VAL A 17 19.40 30.49 -26.28
N SER A 18 20.18 29.79 -27.09
CA SER A 18 21.49 30.29 -27.51
C SER A 18 21.29 31.59 -28.28
N SER A 19 21.80 32.69 -27.74
CA SER A 19 21.82 33.99 -28.39
C SER A 19 22.75 33.96 -29.61
N ASN A 20 22.19 33.71 -30.80
CA ASN A 20 22.79 34.16 -32.06
C ASN A 20 21.76 35.02 -32.78
N GLY A 21 22.19 36.23 -33.14
CA GLY A 21 21.33 37.36 -33.48
C GLY A 21 20.47 37.18 -34.73
N SER A 22 19.17 37.25 -34.52
CA SER A 22 18.12 37.81 -35.38
C SER A 22 16.83 37.73 -34.57
N ASP A 23 16.11 38.84 -34.37
CA ASP A 23 14.80 38.81 -33.70
C ASP A 23 13.93 37.71 -34.34
N PRO A 24 13.51 36.67 -33.60
CA PRO A 24 12.74 35.60 -34.20
C PRO A 24 11.38 36.17 -34.59
N VAL A 25 11.09 36.14 -35.90
CA VAL A 25 9.75 36.41 -36.43
C VAL A 25 8.75 35.64 -35.59
N LYS A 26 7.90 36.35 -34.83
CA LYS A 26 6.93 35.75 -33.92
C LYS A 26 5.92 34.99 -34.78
N VAL A 27 6.12 33.68 -34.90
CA VAL A 27 5.26 32.83 -35.75
C VAL A 27 3.84 32.87 -35.18
N SER A 28 2.83 33.07 -36.03
CA SER A 28 1.44 33.03 -35.60
C SER A 28 1.06 31.65 -35.04
N TRP A 29 0.08 31.59 -34.14
CA TRP A 29 -0.37 30.33 -33.56
C TRP A 29 -0.90 29.38 -34.65
N GLU A 30 -1.55 29.90 -35.70
CA GLU A 30 -2.05 29.11 -36.83
C GLU A 30 -0.91 28.41 -37.58
N ALA A 31 0.20 29.12 -37.79
CA ALA A 31 1.37 28.57 -38.46
C ALA A 31 2.09 27.53 -37.57
N ALA A 32 2.14 27.72 -36.25
CA ALA A 32 2.66 26.72 -35.32
C ALA A 32 1.78 25.45 -35.29
N ALA A 33 0.46 25.61 -35.21
CA ALA A 33 -0.50 24.53 -35.29
C ALA A 33 -0.42 23.78 -36.64
N ALA A 34 -0.27 24.52 -37.75
CA ALA A 34 -0.12 23.93 -39.08
C ALA A 34 1.15 23.08 -39.20
N ARG A 35 2.29 23.57 -38.69
CA ARG A 35 3.53 22.78 -38.64
C ARG A 35 3.38 21.49 -37.86
N LYS A 36 2.66 21.51 -36.73
CA LYS A 36 2.45 20.30 -35.94
C LYS A 36 1.55 19.27 -36.67
N ARG A 37 0.51 19.74 -37.37
CA ARG A 37 -0.29 18.87 -38.26
C ARG A 37 0.53 18.32 -39.43
N GLU A 38 1.44 19.12 -39.97
CA GLU A 38 2.34 18.71 -41.04
C GLU A 38 3.35 17.65 -40.57
N ASP A 39 3.92 17.77 -39.36
CA ASP A 39 4.76 16.73 -38.74
C ASP A 39 4.03 15.38 -38.67
N ARG A 40 2.81 15.34 -38.11
CA ARG A 40 1.97 14.13 -38.11
C ARG A 40 1.73 13.58 -39.53
N THR A 41 1.43 14.46 -40.49
CA THR A 41 1.19 14.07 -41.89
C THR A 41 2.44 13.48 -42.53
N ASN A 42 3.61 14.06 -42.27
CA ASN A 42 4.89 13.59 -42.78
C ASN A 42 5.26 12.21 -42.21
N ARG A 43 4.95 11.95 -40.92
CA ARG A 43 5.14 10.62 -40.31
C ARG A 43 4.19 9.55 -40.88
N LEU A 44 3.01 9.95 -41.34
CA LEU A 44 2.06 9.05 -42.02
C LEU A 44 2.39 8.81 -43.50
N LYS A 45 3.06 9.77 -44.16
CA LYS A 45 3.32 9.75 -45.60
C LYS A 45 3.97 8.46 -46.14
N PRO A 46 4.96 7.81 -45.47
CA PRO A 46 5.51 6.53 -45.92
C PRO A 46 4.46 5.40 -46.01
N TYR A 47 3.39 5.55 -45.23
CA TYR A 47 2.33 4.55 -45.04
C TYR A 47 1.05 4.87 -45.80
N ILE A 48 1.08 5.81 -46.76
CA ILE A 48 -0.10 6.25 -47.53
C ILE A 48 -0.85 5.11 -48.24
N HIS A 49 -0.15 4.03 -48.58
CA HIS A 49 -0.71 2.85 -49.21
C HIS A 49 -1.65 2.03 -48.29
N TRP A 50 -1.67 2.30 -46.98
CA TRP A 50 -2.63 1.74 -46.02
C TRP A 50 -3.95 2.52 -45.96
N GLY A 51 -3.98 3.74 -46.50
CA GLY A 51 -5.16 4.60 -46.49
C GLY A 51 -6.34 4.08 -47.30
N LEU A 52 -7.51 4.70 -47.10
CA LEU A 52 -8.71 4.34 -47.84
C LEU A 52 -8.60 4.69 -49.32
N GLY A 53 -7.97 5.83 -49.65
CA GLY A 53 -7.92 6.36 -51.01
C GLY A 53 -9.34 6.59 -51.54
N GLU A 54 -9.68 5.95 -52.67
CA GLU A 54 -11.02 6.04 -53.27
C GLU A 54 -12.15 5.43 -52.39
N LEU A 55 -11.81 4.61 -51.39
CA LEU A 55 -12.79 4.07 -50.43
C LEU A 55 -13.20 5.07 -49.34
N ALA A 56 -12.62 6.27 -49.33
CA ALA A 56 -12.92 7.28 -48.32
C ALA A 56 -14.40 7.71 -48.40
N PRO A 57 -15.18 7.60 -47.32
CA PRO A 57 -16.59 7.94 -47.35
C PRO A 57 -16.79 9.47 -47.38
N PRO A 58 -17.87 9.97 -48.00
CA PRO A 58 -18.20 11.39 -47.95
C PRO A 58 -18.42 11.85 -46.49
N PRO A 59 -18.21 13.13 -46.15
CA PRO A 59 -18.41 13.65 -44.78
C PRO A 59 -19.79 13.37 -44.15
N SER A 60 -20.83 13.20 -44.97
CA SER A 60 -22.19 12.87 -44.53
C SER A 60 -22.37 11.44 -44.01
N HIS A 61 -21.45 10.53 -44.30
CA HIS A 61 -21.51 9.15 -43.81
C HIS A 61 -21.23 9.13 -42.29
N LYS A 62 -22.18 8.63 -41.50
CA LYS A 62 -22.10 8.71 -40.03
C LYS A 62 -21.21 7.63 -39.41
N ASN A 63 -21.54 6.35 -39.62
CA ASN A 63 -20.83 5.23 -38.99
C ASN A 63 -19.69 4.73 -39.87
N VAL A 64 -18.46 4.78 -39.36
CA VAL A 64 -17.24 4.45 -40.11
C VAL A 64 -16.43 3.31 -39.49
N VAL A 65 -16.96 2.63 -38.45
CA VAL A 65 -16.24 1.58 -37.71
C VAL A 65 -15.77 0.45 -38.64
N SER A 66 -16.62 -0.02 -39.54
CA SER A 66 -16.26 -1.10 -40.47
C SER A 66 -15.21 -0.69 -41.51
N LEU A 67 -15.16 0.60 -41.87
CA LEU A 67 -14.22 1.11 -42.87
C LEU A 67 -12.78 1.12 -42.35
N VAL A 68 -12.58 1.22 -41.03
CA VAL A 68 -11.25 1.08 -40.40
C VAL A 68 -10.59 -0.26 -40.71
N HIS A 69 -11.40 -1.28 -41.01
CA HIS A 69 -10.94 -2.65 -41.26
C HIS A 69 -10.85 -2.98 -42.75
N ALA A 70 -11.23 -2.04 -43.65
CA ALA A 70 -11.45 -2.31 -45.08
C ALA A 70 -10.19 -2.75 -45.84
N ARG A 71 -9.00 -2.44 -45.33
CA ARG A 71 -7.70 -2.77 -45.95
C ARG A 71 -6.96 -3.91 -45.24
N LEU A 72 -7.58 -4.54 -44.24
CA LEU A 72 -6.98 -5.63 -43.49
C LEU A 72 -7.25 -6.96 -44.20
N THR A 73 -6.25 -7.84 -44.19
CA THR A 73 -6.43 -9.24 -44.55
C THR A 73 -7.25 -9.98 -43.48
N GLU A 74 -7.79 -11.16 -43.79
CA GLU A 74 -8.51 -11.98 -42.82
C GLU A 74 -7.67 -12.32 -41.58
N ARG A 75 -6.36 -12.59 -41.79
CA ARG A 75 -5.41 -12.84 -40.69
C ARG A 75 -5.24 -11.62 -39.80
N GLU A 76 -5.08 -10.43 -40.38
CA GLU A 76 -4.96 -9.17 -39.62
C GLU A 76 -6.25 -8.83 -38.88
N HIS A 77 -7.40 -9.01 -39.53
CA HIS A 77 -8.70 -8.83 -38.90
C HIS A 77 -8.86 -9.76 -37.68
N SER A 78 -8.33 -10.98 -37.73
CA SER A 78 -8.36 -11.89 -36.58
C SER A 78 -7.66 -11.33 -35.34
N PHE A 79 -6.62 -10.51 -35.50
CA PHE A 79 -5.91 -9.89 -34.37
C PHE A 79 -6.74 -8.76 -33.74
N LEU A 80 -7.40 -7.94 -34.57
CA LEU A 80 -8.28 -6.88 -34.07
C LEU A 80 -9.57 -7.44 -33.50
N ALA A 81 -10.04 -8.61 -33.94
CA ALA A 81 -11.22 -9.28 -33.42
C ALA A 81 -10.99 -9.93 -32.03
N SER A 82 -9.74 -10.30 -31.72
CA SER A 82 -9.33 -10.73 -30.38
C SER A 82 -9.51 -9.62 -29.34
N ASP A 83 -9.43 -9.99 -28.07
CA ASP A 83 -9.23 -9.02 -27.00
C ASP A 83 -7.78 -9.10 -26.48
N VAL A 84 -7.41 -8.22 -25.54
CA VAL A 84 -6.00 -8.06 -25.15
C VAL A 84 -5.46 -9.34 -24.52
N THR A 85 -6.27 -9.99 -23.70
CA THR A 85 -5.92 -11.23 -23.00
C THR A 85 -5.64 -12.35 -23.98
N ASP A 86 -6.51 -12.54 -24.97
CA ASP A 86 -6.33 -13.53 -26.04
C ASP A 86 -5.12 -13.22 -26.93
N LEU A 87 -4.98 -11.96 -27.35
CA LEU A 87 -3.87 -11.53 -28.22
C LEU A 87 -2.50 -11.71 -27.53
N ALA A 88 -2.40 -11.38 -26.23
CA ALA A 88 -1.18 -11.61 -25.45
C ALA A 88 -0.83 -13.11 -25.38
N GLN A 89 -1.82 -13.99 -25.26
CA GLN A 89 -1.60 -15.44 -25.26
C GLN A 89 -1.12 -15.95 -26.62
N ARG A 90 -1.72 -15.48 -27.73
CA ARG A 90 -1.32 -15.85 -29.10
C ARG A 90 0.11 -15.41 -29.44
N LEU A 91 0.52 -14.25 -28.94
CA LEU A 91 1.90 -13.76 -29.05
C LEU A 91 2.86 -14.60 -28.18
N ALA A 92 2.47 -14.91 -26.94
CA ALA A 92 3.27 -15.73 -26.03
C ALA A 92 3.48 -17.17 -26.53
N SER A 93 2.48 -17.73 -27.23
CA SER A 93 2.55 -19.07 -27.84
C SER A 93 3.25 -19.08 -29.21
N GLN A 94 3.67 -17.91 -29.72
CA GLN A 94 4.24 -17.73 -31.06
C GLN A 94 3.29 -18.18 -32.19
N GLU A 95 1.96 -18.12 -31.99
CA GLU A 95 0.96 -18.34 -33.05
C GLU A 95 0.99 -17.19 -34.08
N CYS A 96 1.27 -15.99 -33.59
CA CYS A 96 1.55 -14.80 -34.38
C CYS A 96 2.79 -14.09 -33.85
N THR A 97 3.40 -13.28 -34.70
CA THR A 97 4.56 -12.45 -34.35
C THR A 97 4.13 -11.05 -33.91
N ALA A 98 4.91 -10.41 -33.05
CA ALA A 98 4.69 -9.03 -32.65
C ALA A 98 4.70 -8.08 -33.86
N VAL A 99 5.52 -8.36 -34.88
CA VAL A 99 5.57 -7.57 -36.12
C VAL A 99 4.28 -7.68 -36.93
N GLU A 100 3.74 -8.89 -37.12
CA GLU A 100 2.46 -9.10 -37.80
C GLU A 100 1.34 -8.32 -37.10
N VAL A 101 1.25 -8.48 -35.78
CA VAL A 101 0.23 -7.83 -34.96
C VAL A 101 0.38 -6.32 -35.02
N THR A 102 1.57 -5.79 -34.73
CA THR A 102 1.83 -4.33 -34.75
C THR A 102 1.51 -3.72 -36.12
N THR A 103 1.87 -4.39 -37.21
CA THR A 103 1.55 -3.93 -38.57
C THR A 103 0.05 -3.80 -38.80
N ALA A 104 -0.74 -4.78 -38.35
CA ALA A 104 -2.21 -4.73 -38.46
C ALA A 104 -2.81 -3.54 -37.72
N PHE A 105 -2.34 -3.28 -36.49
CA PHE A 105 -2.78 -2.13 -35.69
C PHE A 105 -2.33 -0.79 -36.28
N CYS A 106 -1.12 -0.69 -36.84
CA CYS A 106 -0.68 0.51 -37.55
C CYS A 106 -1.53 0.82 -38.79
N LYS A 107 -1.90 -0.20 -39.58
CA LYS A 107 -2.83 -0.06 -40.73
C LYS A 107 -4.19 0.49 -40.28
N ALA A 108 -4.77 -0.13 -39.26
CA ALA A 108 -6.06 0.29 -38.74
C ALA A 108 -6.01 1.71 -38.13
N ALA A 109 -4.95 2.05 -37.40
CA ALA A 109 -4.78 3.38 -36.83
C ALA A 109 -4.59 4.47 -37.89
N TYR A 110 -3.91 4.16 -39.00
CA TYR A 110 -3.84 5.06 -40.15
C TYR A 110 -5.25 5.39 -40.67
N VAL A 111 -6.08 4.38 -40.91
CA VAL A 111 -7.45 4.59 -41.42
C VAL A 111 -8.34 5.28 -40.39
N ALA A 112 -8.24 4.91 -39.11
CA ALA A 112 -8.96 5.58 -38.03
C ALA A 112 -8.59 7.07 -37.98
N GLN A 113 -7.32 7.42 -38.18
CA GLN A 113 -6.87 8.81 -38.26
C GLN A 113 -7.53 9.57 -39.41
N GLU A 114 -7.63 8.98 -40.61
CA GLU A 114 -8.33 9.61 -41.75
C GLU A 114 -9.82 9.85 -41.46
N LEU A 115 -10.46 8.95 -40.71
CA LEU A 115 -11.90 8.95 -40.49
C LEU A 115 -12.36 9.79 -39.28
N THR A 116 -11.55 9.86 -38.22
CA THR A 116 -11.94 10.47 -36.93
C THR A 116 -10.98 11.53 -36.42
N ASN A 117 -9.78 11.66 -37.00
CA ASN A 117 -8.74 12.59 -36.57
C ASN A 117 -8.37 12.40 -35.08
N CYS A 118 -7.98 11.18 -34.72
CA CYS A 118 -7.75 10.73 -33.35
C CYS A 118 -6.26 10.69 -32.90
N LEU A 119 -5.30 10.89 -33.80
CA LEU A 119 -3.86 10.76 -33.53
C LEU A 119 -3.15 12.11 -33.42
N THR A 120 -2.17 12.20 -32.53
CA THR A 120 -1.20 13.31 -32.44
C THR A 120 0.15 12.86 -32.98
N GLU A 121 0.84 11.96 -32.26
CA GLU A 121 2.13 11.40 -32.64
C GLU A 121 1.99 10.00 -33.26
N VAL A 122 2.74 9.75 -34.32
CA VAL A 122 2.77 8.46 -35.03
C VAL A 122 4.16 7.87 -34.89
N MET A 123 4.26 6.69 -34.27
CA MET A 123 5.52 6.03 -33.92
C MET A 123 5.66 4.66 -34.61
N PHE A 124 5.13 4.51 -35.82
CA PHE A 124 5.08 3.21 -36.52
C PHE A 124 6.47 2.58 -36.70
N ASP A 125 7.48 3.35 -37.11
CA ASP A 125 8.85 2.84 -37.27
C ASP A 125 9.42 2.32 -35.95
N GLN A 126 9.27 3.09 -34.87
CA GLN A 126 9.74 2.71 -33.53
C GLN A 126 8.98 1.48 -33.01
N ALA A 127 7.67 1.40 -33.26
CA ALA A 127 6.82 0.29 -32.87
C ALA A 127 7.22 -1.01 -33.60
N LEU A 128 7.43 -0.93 -34.92
CA LEU A 128 7.86 -2.08 -35.73
C LEU A 128 9.27 -2.54 -35.35
N SER A 129 10.20 -1.62 -35.08
CA SER A 129 11.52 -1.96 -34.55
C SER A 129 11.42 -2.68 -33.21
N ARG A 130 10.60 -2.17 -32.28
CA ARG A 130 10.39 -2.82 -30.99
C ARG A 130 9.74 -4.19 -31.13
N ALA A 131 8.79 -4.33 -32.05
CA ALA A 131 8.16 -5.62 -32.34
C ALA A 131 9.20 -6.65 -32.85
N GLN A 132 10.10 -6.25 -33.74
CA GLN A 132 11.20 -7.10 -34.22
C GLN A 132 12.13 -7.55 -33.08
N GLU A 133 12.47 -6.65 -32.15
CA GLU A 133 13.27 -7.00 -30.97
C GLU A 133 12.57 -8.04 -30.08
N LEU A 134 11.26 -7.91 -29.90
CA LEU A 134 10.46 -8.83 -29.09
C LEU A 134 10.39 -10.21 -29.74
N ASP A 135 10.15 -10.28 -31.05
CA ASP A 135 10.15 -11.51 -31.83
C ASP A 135 11.53 -12.21 -31.78
N ALA A 136 12.61 -11.44 -31.94
CA ALA A 136 13.98 -11.96 -31.83
C ALA A 136 14.27 -12.48 -30.42
N HIS A 137 13.80 -11.79 -29.38
CA HIS A 137 13.96 -12.20 -27.99
C HIS A 137 13.30 -13.55 -27.74
N ILE A 138 11.99 -13.68 -28.01
CA ILE A 138 11.26 -14.93 -27.73
C ILE A 138 11.77 -16.09 -28.60
N SER A 139 12.18 -15.82 -29.84
CA SER A 139 12.79 -16.82 -30.71
C SER A 139 14.15 -17.32 -30.18
N THR A 140 14.91 -16.46 -29.50
CA THR A 140 16.26 -16.81 -29.00
C THR A 140 16.21 -17.42 -27.61
N THR A 141 15.36 -16.92 -26.73
CA THR A 141 15.30 -17.30 -25.31
C THR A 141 14.22 -18.33 -25.00
N GLY A 142 13.22 -18.47 -25.88
CA GLY A 142 12.00 -19.26 -25.61
C GLY A 142 11.09 -18.64 -24.55
N GLN A 143 11.34 -17.39 -24.13
CA GLN A 143 10.62 -16.72 -23.06
C GLN A 143 10.06 -15.37 -23.52
N VAL A 144 8.87 -15.02 -23.04
CA VAL A 144 8.31 -13.67 -23.20
C VAL A 144 9.04 -12.67 -22.31
N VAL A 145 9.12 -11.41 -22.75
CA VAL A 145 9.64 -10.30 -21.92
C VAL A 145 8.75 -10.03 -20.71
N GLY A 146 7.43 -10.17 -20.87
CA GLY A 146 6.46 -9.91 -19.82
C GLY A 146 5.02 -10.21 -20.26
N PRO A 147 4.02 -9.95 -19.39
CA PRO A 147 2.63 -10.35 -19.63
C PRO A 147 1.94 -9.67 -20.83
N LEU A 148 2.50 -8.60 -21.37
CA LEU A 148 1.98 -7.84 -22.52
C LEU A 148 2.94 -7.93 -23.72
N HIS A 149 3.77 -8.97 -23.79
CA HIS A 149 4.74 -9.16 -24.87
C HIS A 149 4.12 -9.03 -26.26
N GLY A 150 4.56 -8.03 -27.02
CA GLY A 150 4.15 -7.77 -28.39
C GLY A 150 2.80 -7.06 -28.55
N VAL A 151 2.09 -6.77 -27.45
CA VAL A 151 0.75 -6.15 -27.50
C VAL A 151 0.86 -4.66 -27.83
N PRO A 152 0.21 -4.15 -28.90
CA PRO A 152 0.19 -2.72 -29.20
C PRO A 152 -0.70 -1.93 -28.22
N VAL A 153 -0.19 -0.80 -27.72
CA VAL A 153 -0.90 0.07 -26.75
C VAL A 153 -0.85 1.53 -27.19
N SER A 154 -2.01 2.20 -27.17
CA SER A 154 -2.14 3.63 -27.47
C SER A 154 -2.05 4.50 -26.20
N ILE A 155 -1.52 5.72 -26.33
CA ILE A 155 -1.25 6.62 -25.20
C ILE A 155 -1.82 8.02 -25.46
N LYS A 156 -2.60 8.57 -24.54
CA LYS A 156 -3.11 9.95 -24.65
C LYS A 156 -1.98 11.00 -24.70
N ASP A 157 -2.14 12.04 -25.51
CA ASP A 157 -1.08 13.01 -25.85
C ASP A 157 -0.30 13.62 -24.68
N HIS A 158 -0.95 14.10 -23.63
CA HIS A 158 -0.23 14.69 -22.48
C HIS A 158 0.62 13.71 -21.65
N ILE A 159 0.49 12.39 -21.86
CA ILE A 159 1.30 11.38 -21.17
C ILE A 159 2.67 11.30 -21.85
N SER A 160 3.73 11.49 -21.07
CA SER A 160 5.11 11.51 -21.57
C SER A 160 5.53 10.14 -22.13
N VAL A 161 5.98 10.15 -23.39
CA VAL A 161 6.63 9.05 -24.11
C VAL A 161 7.95 9.60 -24.62
N LYS A 162 9.06 8.94 -24.28
CA LYS A 162 10.40 9.42 -24.60
C LYS A 162 10.57 9.69 -26.09
N GLY A 163 11.10 10.86 -26.43
CA GLY A 163 11.36 11.30 -27.79
C GLY A 163 10.15 11.91 -28.50
N GLU A 164 8.98 11.92 -27.88
CA GLU A 164 7.74 12.41 -28.47
C GLU A 164 7.19 13.64 -27.74
N ASP A 165 6.50 14.49 -28.49
CA ASP A 165 5.91 15.74 -28.01
C ASP A 165 4.70 15.47 -27.10
N ALA A 166 4.52 16.27 -26.05
CA ALA A 166 3.38 16.18 -25.14
C ALA A 166 2.75 17.57 -24.97
N ALA A 167 1.96 17.98 -25.98
CA ALA A 167 1.49 19.36 -26.10
C ALA A 167 0.27 19.67 -25.23
N ALA A 168 -0.47 18.64 -24.77
CA ALA A 168 -1.70 18.80 -23.97
C ALA A 168 -2.74 19.73 -24.64
N GLY A 169 -2.70 19.78 -25.99
CA GLY A 169 -3.57 20.63 -26.80
C GLY A 169 -3.21 22.12 -26.85
N PHE A 170 -2.11 22.56 -26.22
CA PHE A 170 -1.61 23.93 -26.27
C PHE A 170 -0.68 24.16 -27.46
N VAL A 171 -0.97 25.17 -28.27
CA VAL A 171 -0.11 25.58 -29.40
C VAL A 171 1.24 26.09 -28.91
N ALA A 172 1.28 26.71 -27.72
CA ALA A 172 2.52 27.18 -27.10
C ALA A 172 3.54 26.06 -26.87
N TRP A 173 3.07 24.82 -26.72
CA TRP A 173 3.87 23.64 -26.40
C TRP A 173 4.13 22.74 -27.60
N ALA A 174 3.32 22.86 -28.65
CA ALA A 174 3.45 22.05 -29.86
C ALA A 174 4.86 22.13 -30.47
N GLY A 175 5.56 21.00 -30.50
CA GLY A 175 6.93 20.84 -30.97
C GLY A 175 8.00 21.37 -30.01
N ARG A 176 7.65 21.65 -28.75
CA ARG A 176 8.53 22.24 -27.73
C ARG A 176 8.58 21.44 -26.43
N THR A 177 7.66 20.51 -26.20
CA THR A 177 7.59 19.69 -24.99
C THR A 177 7.88 18.23 -25.31
N ILE A 178 8.98 18.00 -26.04
CA ILE A 178 9.48 16.65 -26.34
C ILE A 178 9.97 16.01 -25.05
N ALA A 179 9.39 14.88 -24.68
CA ALA A 179 9.73 14.22 -23.43
C ALA A 179 11.12 13.56 -23.49
N GLU A 180 11.96 13.84 -22.50
CA GLU A 180 13.29 13.24 -22.39
C GLU A 180 13.24 11.79 -21.90
N GLU A 181 12.17 11.44 -21.16
CA GLU A 181 11.97 10.14 -20.53
C GLU A 181 10.51 9.67 -20.65
N ASP A 182 10.32 8.36 -20.53
CA ASP A 182 8.99 7.76 -20.43
C ASP A 182 8.36 8.08 -19.06
N SER A 183 7.07 8.37 -19.05
CA SER A 183 6.29 8.38 -17.80
C SER A 183 6.32 7.00 -17.12
N THR A 184 6.05 6.97 -15.80
CA THR A 184 6.05 5.72 -15.02
C THR A 184 5.18 4.64 -15.66
N ILE A 185 3.98 5.00 -16.16
CA ILE A 185 3.07 4.04 -16.78
C ILE A 185 3.61 3.51 -18.11
N VAL A 186 4.18 4.36 -18.95
CA VAL A 186 4.76 3.96 -20.25
C VAL A 186 5.97 3.04 -20.03
N ARG A 187 6.82 3.37 -19.06
CA ARG A 187 7.95 2.52 -18.67
C ARG A 187 7.50 1.14 -18.21
N ILE A 188 6.47 1.06 -17.36
CA ILE A 188 5.92 -0.22 -16.90
C ILE A 188 5.36 -1.03 -18.08
N LEU A 189 4.62 -0.41 -18.99
CA LEU A 189 4.07 -1.08 -20.17
C LEU A 189 5.19 -1.64 -21.07
N ARG A 190 6.24 -0.87 -21.33
CA ARG A 190 7.41 -1.35 -22.08
C ARG A 190 8.13 -2.50 -21.36
N GLN A 191 8.27 -2.43 -20.04
CA GLN A 191 8.85 -3.52 -19.22
C GLN A 191 7.98 -4.78 -19.20
N ALA A 192 6.66 -4.63 -19.31
CA ALA A 192 5.72 -5.73 -19.50
C ALA A 192 5.73 -6.30 -20.93
N GLY A 193 6.51 -5.71 -21.85
CA GLY A 193 6.67 -6.18 -23.22
C GLY A 193 5.73 -5.53 -24.23
N ALA A 194 4.95 -4.52 -23.86
CA ALA A 194 4.03 -3.83 -24.77
C ALA A 194 4.77 -2.98 -25.82
N VAL A 195 4.09 -2.74 -26.95
CA VAL A 195 4.56 -1.94 -28.08
C VAL A 195 3.75 -0.63 -28.15
N ILE A 196 4.38 0.50 -27.82
CA ILE A 196 3.74 1.82 -27.94
C ILE A 196 3.87 2.29 -29.38
N TYR A 197 2.75 2.62 -30.05
CA TYR A 197 2.74 2.86 -31.50
C TYR A 197 2.07 4.15 -31.95
N VAL A 198 1.17 4.74 -31.16
CA VAL A 198 0.58 6.06 -31.42
C VAL A 198 0.32 6.84 -30.13
N LYS A 199 0.31 8.18 -30.25
CA LYS A 199 -0.30 9.07 -29.27
C LYS A 199 -1.60 9.65 -29.80
N THR A 200 -2.57 9.90 -28.92
CA THR A 200 -3.94 10.26 -29.33
C THR A 200 -4.40 11.64 -28.83
N THR A 201 -5.33 12.24 -29.58
CA THR A 201 -5.82 13.60 -29.36
C THR A 201 -6.52 13.79 -28.01
N ASN A 202 -6.31 14.97 -27.45
CA ASN A 202 -7.00 15.52 -26.28
C ASN A 202 -7.40 16.98 -26.56
N PRO A 203 -8.39 17.55 -25.84
CA PRO A 203 -8.74 18.96 -25.99
C PRO A 203 -7.64 19.90 -25.49
N GLN A 204 -7.72 21.16 -25.94
CA GLN A 204 -6.92 22.26 -25.39
C GLN A 204 -7.08 22.29 -23.85
N SER A 205 -5.95 22.40 -23.14
CA SER A 205 -5.85 22.44 -21.67
C SER A 205 -6.35 21.22 -20.90
N LEU A 206 -6.76 20.15 -21.58
CA LEU A 206 -7.37 18.93 -20.99
C LEU A 206 -8.72 19.16 -20.28
N PHE A 207 -9.19 20.40 -20.17
CA PHE A 207 -10.39 20.81 -19.42
C PHE A 207 -11.65 20.90 -20.28
N ALA A 208 -11.87 19.88 -21.11
CA ALA A 208 -13.13 19.69 -21.82
C ALA A 208 -13.51 18.21 -21.84
N ILE A 209 -14.81 17.93 -21.73
CA ILE A 209 -15.39 16.60 -21.87
C ILE A 209 -15.82 16.33 -23.33
N GLU A 210 -15.16 17.02 -24.25
CA GLU A 210 -15.13 16.79 -25.69
C GLU A 210 -13.70 16.98 -26.19
N THR A 211 -13.38 16.49 -27.38
CA THR A 211 -12.00 16.55 -27.91
C THR A 211 -11.91 17.53 -29.08
N LEU A 212 -11.47 18.75 -28.74
CA LEU A 212 -11.24 19.87 -29.66
C LEU A 212 -9.96 20.61 -29.25
N SER A 213 -9.07 20.92 -30.20
CA SER A 213 -7.93 21.82 -29.98
C SER A 213 -7.67 22.70 -31.20
N ASN A 214 -6.99 23.83 -31.02
CA ASN A 214 -6.55 24.67 -32.14
C ASN A 214 -5.48 23.98 -33.01
N ILE A 215 -4.78 22.98 -32.46
CA ILE A 215 -3.78 22.20 -33.19
C ILE A 215 -4.46 21.20 -34.11
N TYR A 216 -5.35 20.36 -33.60
CA TYR A 216 -5.85 19.21 -34.35
C TYR A 216 -7.29 19.37 -34.82
N GLY A 217 -8.06 20.32 -34.29
CA GLY A 217 -9.50 20.43 -34.55
C GLY A 217 -10.30 19.41 -33.73
N ASN A 218 -11.47 19.04 -34.24
CA ASN A 218 -12.36 18.06 -33.60
C ASN A 218 -11.87 16.63 -33.82
N THR A 219 -12.07 15.79 -32.81
CA THR A 219 -12.07 14.33 -32.94
C THR A 219 -13.49 13.80 -32.85
N SER A 220 -13.89 13.02 -33.85
CA SER A 220 -15.29 12.58 -34.01
C SER A 220 -15.50 11.14 -33.54
N ASN A 221 -16.73 10.81 -33.15
CA ASN A 221 -17.11 9.45 -32.78
C ASN A 221 -17.16 8.54 -34.04
N PRO A 222 -16.50 7.38 -34.06
CA PRO A 222 -16.51 6.50 -35.22
C PRO A 222 -17.88 5.85 -35.49
N HIS A 223 -18.76 5.74 -34.48
CA HIS A 223 -20.12 5.23 -34.69
C HIS A 223 -21.04 6.27 -35.34
N ASN A 224 -20.76 7.55 -35.12
CA ASN A 224 -21.48 8.65 -35.74
C ASN A 224 -20.60 9.92 -35.76
N ARG A 225 -20.00 10.21 -36.91
CA ARG A 225 -19.02 11.31 -37.04
C ARG A 225 -19.58 12.72 -36.85
N THR A 226 -20.90 12.88 -36.72
CA THR A 226 -21.49 14.19 -36.38
C THR A 226 -21.48 14.46 -34.86
N LEU A 227 -21.08 13.47 -34.06
CA LEU A 227 -21.03 13.53 -32.60
C LEU A 227 -19.59 13.59 -32.11
N THR A 228 -19.41 14.19 -30.94
CA THR A 228 -18.12 14.20 -30.24
C THR A 228 -17.67 12.79 -29.87
N SER A 229 -16.36 12.54 -29.88
CA SER A 229 -15.77 11.33 -29.28
C SER A 229 -15.79 11.35 -27.74
N GLY A 230 -16.36 12.39 -27.11
CA GLY A 230 -16.17 12.70 -25.70
C GLY A 230 -14.75 13.22 -25.43
N GLY A 231 -14.40 13.35 -24.16
CA GLY A 231 -13.10 13.91 -23.76
C GLY A 231 -12.89 13.91 -22.26
N SER A 232 -11.69 14.23 -21.76
CA SER A 232 -10.55 14.72 -22.53
C SER A 232 -9.72 13.62 -23.22
N SER A 233 -10.07 12.34 -23.05
CA SER A 233 -9.38 11.19 -23.67
C SER A 233 -10.08 10.72 -24.96
N GLY A 234 -10.62 11.63 -25.77
CA GLY A 234 -11.47 11.25 -26.92
C GLY A 234 -10.72 10.63 -28.09
N GLY A 235 -9.43 10.94 -28.28
CA GLY A 235 -8.58 10.25 -29.26
C GLY A 235 -8.45 8.75 -28.96
N GLU A 236 -8.10 8.39 -27.72
CA GLU A 236 -8.12 6.99 -27.25
C GLU A 236 -9.49 6.36 -27.51
N GLY A 237 -10.55 7.08 -27.17
CA GLY A 237 -11.92 6.66 -27.40
C GLY A 237 -12.26 6.29 -28.83
N ALA A 238 -11.97 7.19 -29.77
CA ALA A 238 -12.24 6.98 -31.18
C ALA A 238 -11.39 5.84 -31.77
N LEU A 239 -10.13 5.73 -31.35
CA LEU A 239 -9.22 4.69 -31.81
C LEU A 239 -9.63 3.31 -31.30
N ILE A 240 -9.93 3.19 -30.00
CA ILE A 240 -10.36 1.93 -29.38
C ILE A 240 -11.76 1.57 -29.86
N ALA A 241 -12.73 2.48 -29.92
CA ALA A 241 -14.07 2.15 -30.45
C ALA A 241 -14.04 1.61 -31.89
N SER A 242 -13.04 2.00 -32.68
CA SER A 242 -12.80 1.48 -34.03
C SER A 242 -12.05 0.14 -34.07
N ARG A 243 -11.63 -0.39 -32.90
CA ARG A 243 -10.73 -1.53 -32.71
C ARG A 243 -9.36 -1.36 -33.35
N ALA A 244 -8.98 -0.12 -33.68
CA ALA A 244 -7.64 0.21 -34.15
C ALA A 244 -6.63 0.27 -33.00
N SER A 245 -7.10 0.14 -31.76
CA SER A 245 -6.35 -0.18 -30.54
C SER A 245 -7.23 -1.10 -29.67
N LEU A 246 -6.65 -2.09 -28.99
CA LEU A 246 -7.42 -2.91 -28.02
C LEU A 246 -7.23 -2.45 -26.57
N LEU A 247 -6.12 -1.76 -26.30
CA LEU A 247 -5.75 -1.25 -25.00
C LEU A 247 -5.15 0.14 -25.15
N GLY A 248 -5.63 1.07 -24.34
CA GLY A 248 -5.13 2.43 -24.32
C GLY A 248 -5.07 3.03 -22.93
N VAL A 249 -4.26 4.07 -22.76
CA VAL A 249 -4.11 4.77 -21.47
C VAL A 249 -4.57 6.22 -21.61
N GLY A 250 -5.61 6.55 -20.86
CA GLY A 250 -6.10 7.92 -20.68
C GLY A 250 -5.90 8.42 -19.25
N THR A 251 -6.41 9.61 -18.97
CA THR A 251 -6.44 10.20 -17.62
C THR A 251 -7.83 10.70 -17.26
N ASP A 252 -8.22 10.59 -15.98
CA ASP A 252 -9.49 11.08 -15.43
C ASP A 252 -9.25 11.99 -14.24
N ILE A 253 -9.81 13.20 -14.26
CA ILE A 253 -9.90 14.06 -13.08
C ILE A 253 -11.34 14.49 -12.80
N GLY A 254 -12.21 14.50 -13.83
CA GLY A 254 -13.63 14.90 -13.75
C GLY A 254 -14.58 14.06 -14.61
N GLY A 255 -14.11 12.93 -15.19
CA GLY A 255 -14.87 12.10 -16.13
C GLY A 255 -14.18 11.81 -17.46
N SER A 256 -12.93 12.22 -17.62
CA SER A 256 -12.30 12.38 -18.93
C SER A 256 -12.08 11.10 -19.76
N ILE A 257 -12.02 9.95 -19.10
CA ILE A 257 -12.07 8.64 -19.78
C ILE A 257 -13.52 8.16 -19.89
N ARG A 258 -14.33 8.32 -18.83
CA ARG A 258 -15.70 7.79 -18.74
C ARG A 258 -16.64 8.40 -19.76
N ALA A 259 -16.57 9.71 -19.95
CA ALA A 259 -17.44 10.46 -20.85
C ALA A 259 -17.21 10.19 -22.34
N VAL A 260 -16.16 9.44 -22.69
CA VAL A 260 -15.98 8.89 -24.03
C VAL A 260 -17.09 7.87 -24.35
N GLY A 261 -17.60 7.14 -23.34
CA GLY A 261 -18.90 6.47 -23.41
C GLY A 261 -19.05 5.39 -24.49
N VAL A 262 -17.95 4.81 -24.98
CA VAL A 262 -17.96 3.81 -26.08
C VAL A 262 -17.13 2.55 -25.79
N VAL A 263 -16.39 2.52 -24.67
CA VAL A 263 -15.43 1.46 -24.33
C VAL A 263 -15.50 1.14 -22.84
N TRP A 264 -14.95 -0.02 -22.47
CA TRP A 264 -14.80 -0.43 -21.07
C TRP A 264 -13.67 0.35 -20.43
N ILE A 265 -13.92 0.90 -19.24
CA ILE A 265 -12.99 1.81 -18.58
C ILE A 265 -12.99 1.57 -17.07
N VAL A 266 -11.82 1.57 -16.43
CA VAL A 266 -11.70 1.59 -14.96
C VAL A 266 -10.92 2.82 -14.53
N ARG A 267 -11.50 3.64 -13.67
CA ARG A 267 -10.75 4.67 -12.92
C ARG A 267 -9.94 3.97 -11.82
N ALA A 268 -8.65 3.73 -12.08
CA ALA A 268 -7.77 3.02 -11.16
C ALA A 268 -7.21 3.98 -10.09
N LYS A 269 -7.76 3.92 -8.87
CA LYS A 269 -7.34 4.79 -7.76
C LYS A 269 -5.86 4.63 -7.39
N THR A 270 -5.27 3.47 -7.69
CA THR A 270 -3.88 3.11 -7.38
C THR A 270 -2.85 3.74 -8.33
N LEU A 271 -3.30 4.32 -9.45
CA LEU A 271 -2.44 4.81 -10.55
C LEU A 271 -2.44 6.35 -10.68
N LYS A 272 -2.62 7.06 -9.56
CA LYS A 272 -2.32 8.50 -9.47
C LYS A 272 -0.82 8.71 -9.70
N SER A 273 -0.44 9.41 -10.76
CA SER A 273 0.96 9.67 -11.10
C SER A 273 1.16 11.13 -11.43
N GLN A 274 2.16 11.77 -10.83
CA GLN A 274 2.55 13.17 -11.05
C GLN A 274 3.53 13.37 -12.22
N THR A 275 3.64 12.39 -13.13
CA THR A 275 4.63 12.39 -14.23
C THR A 275 4.14 13.04 -15.54
N SER A 276 3.02 13.78 -15.50
CA SER A 276 2.49 14.54 -16.64
C SER A 276 3.30 15.82 -16.92
N CYS A 277 3.38 16.22 -18.20
CA CYS A 277 4.03 17.46 -18.62
C CYS A 277 3.27 18.72 -18.19
N PHE A 278 1.94 18.63 -18.02
CA PHE A 278 1.11 19.70 -17.47
C PHE A 278 0.67 19.35 -16.05
N ARG A 279 0.89 20.30 -15.14
CA ARG A 279 0.52 20.21 -13.73
C ARG A 279 -0.46 21.32 -13.38
N PHE A 280 -1.50 20.97 -12.64
CA PHE A 280 -2.45 21.94 -12.13
C PHE A 280 -1.94 22.50 -10.79
N ALA A 281 -1.79 23.83 -10.72
CA ALA A 281 -1.36 24.48 -9.48
C ALA A 281 -2.44 24.33 -8.39
N GLY A 282 -2.05 23.76 -7.24
CA GLY A 282 -2.85 23.79 -6.01
C GLY A 282 -3.86 22.66 -5.81
N THR A 283 -4.05 21.72 -6.73
CA THR A 283 -5.01 20.63 -6.52
C THR A 283 -4.44 19.57 -5.56
N LEU A 284 -4.95 19.53 -4.33
CA LEU A 284 -4.65 18.46 -3.34
C LEU A 284 -5.10 17.05 -3.79
N GLN A 285 -5.71 16.94 -4.98
CA GLN A 285 -6.22 15.70 -5.56
C GLN A 285 -5.20 14.97 -6.47
N GLY A 286 -4.04 15.60 -6.76
CA GLY A 286 -3.02 15.07 -7.68
C GLY A 286 -3.38 15.26 -9.15
N ASP A 287 -2.40 15.04 -10.03
CA ASP A 287 -2.65 14.90 -11.48
C ASP A 287 -3.60 13.71 -11.73
N GLY A 288 -4.41 13.77 -12.80
CA GLY A 288 -5.48 12.81 -13.07
C GLY A 288 -5.04 11.34 -13.07
N GLU A 289 -5.94 10.41 -12.76
CA GLU A 289 -5.60 8.98 -12.67
C GLU A 289 -5.31 8.37 -14.03
N HIS A 290 -4.12 7.80 -14.20
CA HIS A 290 -3.79 7.03 -15.41
C HIS A 290 -4.60 5.74 -15.42
N SER A 291 -5.46 5.59 -16.44
CA SER A 291 -6.53 4.60 -16.41
C SER A 291 -6.66 3.89 -17.75
N PRO A 292 -6.88 2.56 -17.75
CA PRO A 292 -7.01 1.78 -18.97
C PRO A 292 -8.37 1.98 -19.64
N MET A 293 -8.36 1.91 -20.96
CA MET A 293 -9.52 1.85 -21.83
C MET A 293 -9.38 0.61 -22.72
N ALA A 294 -10.42 -0.24 -22.78
CA ALA A 294 -10.38 -1.51 -23.51
C ALA A 294 -11.77 -1.97 -23.99
N HIS A 295 -11.86 -3.16 -24.60
CA HIS A 295 -13.13 -3.75 -25.07
C HIS A 295 -13.79 -4.72 -24.10
N SER A 296 -13.11 -5.14 -23.04
CA SER A 296 -13.62 -6.13 -22.10
C SER A 296 -13.20 -5.81 -20.66
N ALA A 297 -13.98 -6.31 -19.71
CA ALA A 297 -13.65 -6.17 -18.29
C ALA A 297 -12.39 -6.97 -17.93
N ARG A 298 -12.15 -8.12 -18.58
CA ARG A 298 -10.95 -8.94 -18.36
C ARG A 298 -9.67 -8.26 -18.84
N ASP A 299 -9.72 -7.42 -19.86
CA ASP A 299 -8.54 -6.67 -20.31
C ASP A 299 -8.20 -5.52 -19.35
N LEU A 300 -9.22 -4.89 -18.76
CA LEU A 300 -9.00 -3.90 -17.71
C LEU A 300 -8.41 -4.56 -16.45
N GLU A 301 -8.90 -5.74 -16.08
CA GLU A 301 -8.32 -6.58 -15.03
C GLU A 301 -6.85 -6.88 -15.32
N LEU A 302 -6.55 -7.38 -16.53
CA LEU A 302 -5.19 -7.70 -16.96
C LEU A 302 -4.29 -6.47 -16.84
N PHE A 303 -4.72 -5.31 -17.34
CA PHE A 303 -3.95 -4.07 -17.20
C PHE A 303 -3.69 -3.72 -15.74
N CYS A 304 -4.74 -3.63 -14.91
CA CYS A 304 -4.59 -3.23 -13.51
C CYS A 304 -3.68 -4.21 -12.74
N ARG A 305 -3.87 -5.52 -12.94
CA ARG A 305 -3.03 -6.56 -12.33
C ARG A 305 -1.58 -6.46 -12.78
N VAL A 306 -1.34 -6.29 -14.09
CA VAL A 306 0.01 -6.12 -14.63
C VAL A 306 0.65 -4.88 -14.03
N VAL A 307 0.04 -3.70 -14.15
CA VAL A 307 0.64 -2.45 -13.67
C VAL A 307 0.92 -2.51 -12.17
N SER A 308 -0.03 -3.00 -11.36
CA SER A 308 0.19 -3.18 -9.91
C SER A 308 1.31 -4.17 -9.58
N SER A 309 1.54 -5.21 -10.39
CA SER A 309 2.62 -6.18 -10.16
C SER A 309 4.02 -5.58 -10.33
N TYR A 310 4.15 -4.51 -11.12
CA TYR A 310 5.39 -3.74 -11.30
C TYR A 310 5.58 -2.67 -10.21
N LYS A 311 4.71 -2.62 -9.18
CA LYS A 311 4.85 -1.80 -7.98
C LYS A 311 5.17 -0.32 -8.29
N PRO A 312 4.26 0.40 -8.98
CA PRO A 312 4.53 1.78 -9.41
C PRO A 312 4.95 2.70 -8.26
N TRP A 313 4.51 2.42 -7.03
CA TRP A 313 4.87 3.13 -5.80
C TRP A 313 6.34 3.04 -5.37
N ASP A 314 7.11 2.09 -5.90
CA ASP A 314 8.55 2.04 -5.68
C ASP A 314 9.30 3.09 -6.52
N THR A 315 8.62 3.68 -7.52
CA THR A 315 9.23 4.63 -8.48
C THR A 315 8.49 5.97 -8.58
N ASP A 316 7.23 6.02 -8.18
CA ASP A 316 6.41 7.23 -8.18
C ASP A 316 5.75 7.42 -6.82
N PHE A 317 6.24 8.41 -6.07
CA PHE A 317 5.80 8.71 -4.70
C PHE A 317 4.31 9.12 -4.60
N SER A 318 3.68 9.47 -5.72
CA SER A 318 2.28 9.90 -5.76
C SER A 318 1.28 8.75 -5.91
N THR A 319 1.77 7.55 -6.20
CA THR A 319 0.94 6.34 -6.33
C THR A 319 0.68 5.70 -4.96
N LEU A 320 -0.49 5.06 -4.80
CA LEU A 320 -0.84 4.38 -3.56
C LEU A 320 -0.22 2.98 -3.51
N CYS A 321 0.39 2.62 -2.37
CA CYS A 321 0.98 1.30 -2.13
C CYS A 321 -0.06 0.19 -1.93
N ILE A 322 -0.89 -0.08 -2.95
CA ILE A 322 -1.98 -1.05 -2.88
C ILE A 322 -1.74 -2.14 -3.95
N PRO A 323 -1.36 -3.37 -3.54
CA PRO A 323 -1.21 -4.48 -4.48
C PRO A 323 -2.56 -4.94 -5.03
N TRP A 324 -2.54 -5.56 -6.21
CA TRP A 324 -3.72 -6.20 -6.80
C TRP A 324 -4.16 -7.40 -5.96
N ASN A 325 -5.45 -7.48 -5.64
CA ASN A 325 -6.03 -8.58 -4.86
C ASN A 325 -6.80 -9.54 -5.80
N SER A 326 -6.14 -10.62 -6.22
CA SER A 326 -6.73 -11.64 -7.12
C SER A 326 -7.71 -12.57 -6.40
N THR A 327 -7.60 -12.73 -5.09
CA THR A 327 -8.41 -13.64 -4.27
C THR A 327 -9.91 -13.34 -4.36
N ILE A 328 -10.29 -12.09 -4.64
CA ILE A 328 -11.69 -11.68 -4.77
C ILE A 328 -12.30 -12.14 -6.11
N LEU A 329 -11.51 -12.21 -7.20
CA LEU A 329 -11.95 -12.77 -8.49
C LEU A 329 -11.98 -14.31 -8.45
N GLU A 330 -10.98 -14.91 -7.80
CA GLU A 330 -10.83 -16.36 -7.66
C GLU A 330 -11.85 -16.94 -6.67
N SER A 331 -12.37 -16.11 -5.76
CA SER A 331 -13.49 -16.49 -4.91
C SER A 331 -14.74 -16.75 -5.77
N LYS A 332 -15.12 -18.03 -5.91
CA LYS A 332 -16.43 -18.48 -6.40
C LYS A 332 -17.56 -18.09 -5.41
N THR A 333 -17.49 -16.93 -4.78
CA THR A 333 -18.50 -16.47 -3.83
C THR A 333 -19.83 -16.31 -4.56
N SER A 334 -20.83 -17.09 -4.22
CA SER A 334 -22.21 -16.93 -4.73
C SER A 334 -22.94 -15.72 -4.14
N GLU A 335 -22.19 -14.76 -3.56
CA GLU A 335 -22.75 -13.63 -2.83
C GLU A 335 -23.46 -12.65 -3.77
N LYS A 336 -24.73 -12.40 -3.47
CA LYS A 336 -25.56 -11.43 -4.18
C LYS A 336 -25.24 -10.02 -3.69
N LEU A 337 -24.91 -9.15 -4.64
CA LEU A 337 -24.61 -7.73 -4.39
C LEU A 337 -25.87 -6.91 -4.10
N VAL A 338 -25.71 -5.83 -3.32
CA VAL A 338 -26.71 -4.76 -3.16
C VAL A 338 -26.29 -3.57 -4.01
N ILE A 339 -27.09 -3.14 -4.97
CA ILE A 339 -26.72 -2.10 -5.94
C ILE A 339 -27.67 -0.91 -5.76
N GLY A 340 -27.13 0.30 -5.59
CA GLY A 340 -27.90 1.54 -5.61
C GLY A 340 -28.18 1.97 -7.05
N LEU A 341 -29.39 2.42 -7.36
CA LEU A 341 -29.79 2.92 -8.67
C LEU A 341 -29.98 4.43 -8.62
N LEU A 342 -29.07 5.18 -9.26
CA LEU A 342 -29.21 6.63 -9.44
C LEU A 342 -29.71 6.90 -10.86
N VAL A 343 -30.97 7.30 -11.00
CA VAL A 343 -31.58 7.59 -12.31
C VAL A 343 -31.34 9.04 -12.73
N ASP A 344 -31.54 9.98 -11.82
CA ASP A 344 -31.45 11.43 -12.05
C ASP A 344 -30.68 12.04 -10.87
N ASP A 345 -29.68 12.88 -11.13
CA ASP A 345 -28.88 13.57 -10.12
C ASP A 345 -29.62 14.71 -9.40
N GLY A 346 -30.84 15.03 -9.84
CA GLY A 346 -31.67 16.12 -9.34
C GLY A 346 -31.24 17.49 -9.87
N VAL A 347 -30.36 17.53 -10.87
CA VAL A 347 -29.84 18.76 -11.49
C VAL A 347 -30.10 18.76 -12.99
N VAL A 348 -29.72 17.71 -13.70
CA VAL A 348 -29.91 17.57 -15.15
C VAL A 348 -30.42 16.17 -15.46
N ALA A 349 -31.64 16.10 -16.00
CA ALA A 349 -32.27 14.82 -16.29
C ALA A 349 -31.61 14.14 -17.50
N PRO A 350 -31.36 12.82 -17.46
CA PRO A 350 -30.81 12.10 -18.61
C PRO A 350 -31.81 11.93 -19.75
N HIS A 351 -31.30 11.81 -20.98
CA HIS A 351 -32.09 11.52 -22.16
C HIS A 351 -32.80 10.15 -22.05
N PRO A 352 -34.00 10.01 -22.65
CA PRO A 352 -34.83 8.81 -22.49
C PRO A 352 -34.14 7.46 -22.76
N PRO A 353 -33.28 7.29 -23.78
CA PRO A 353 -32.64 5.99 -24.03
C PRO A 353 -31.66 5.58 -22.93
N ILE A 354 -31.07 6.54 -22.23
CA ILE A 354 -30.16 6.29 -21.11
C ILE A 354 -30.96 5.74 -19.94
N VAL A 355 -32.10 6.38 -19.63
CA VAL A 355 -33.02 5.95 -18.57
C VAL A 355 -33.58 4.56 -18.88
N GLU A 356 -34.05 4.33 -20.11
CA GLU A 356 -34.52 3.00 -20.52
C GLU A 356 -33.44 1.94 -20.33
N ARG A 357 -32.21 2.25 -20.75
CA ARG A 357 -31.09 1.31 -20.66
C ARG A 357 -30.67 1.03 -19.22
N LEU A 358 -30.71 2.05 -18.37
CA LEU A 358 -30.47 1.94 -16.94
C LEU A 358 -31.49 0.99 -16.30
N HIS A 359 -32.78 1.13 -16.63
CA HIS A 359 -33.84 0.26 -16.13
C HIS A 359 -33.71 -1.18 -16.63
N LYS A 360 -33.37 -1.39 -17.92
CA LYS A 360 -33.08 -2.73 -18.45
C LYS A 360 -31.90 -3.39 -17.73
N THR A 361 -30.87 -2.61 -17.39
CA THR A 361 -29.69 -3.11 -16.66
C THR A 361 -30.05 -3.47 -15.22
N ARG A 362 -30.84 -2.64 -14.53
CA ARG A 362 -31.44 -2.97 -13.23
C ARG A 362 -32.20 -4.29 -13.28
N ASP A 363 -33.10 -4.45 -14.25
CA ASP A 363 -33.95 -5.65 -14.36
C ASP A 363 -33.11 -6.90 -14.59
N ALA A 364 -32.06 -6.82 -15.42
CA ALA A 364 -31.12 -7.91 -15.63
C ALA A 364 -30.33 -8.26 -14.34
N LEU A 365 -29.92 -7.27 -13.55
CA LEU A 365 -29.24 -7.50 -12.27
C LEU A 365 -30.16 -8.17 -11.25
N ILE A 366 -31.43 -7.75 -11.18
CA ILE A 366 -32.45 -8.39 -10.34
C ILE A 366 -32.68 -9.84 -10.78
N ALA A 367 -32.78 -10.09 -12.10
CA ALA A 367 -32.94 -11.44 -12.65
C ALA A 367 -31.74 -12.34 -12.33
N ALA A 368 -30.52 -11.79 -12.30
CA ALA A 368 -29.31 -12.48 -11.86
C ALA A 368 -29.26 -12.70 -10.32
N GLY A 369 -30.26 -12.21 -9.57
CA GLY A 369 -30.42 -12.40 -8.14
C GLY A 369 -29.74 -11.33 -7.28
N HIS A 370 -29.24 -10.25 -7.87
CA HIS A 370 -28.74 -9.10 -7.10
C HIS A 370 -29.91 -8.31 -6.51
N GLU A 371 -29.66 -7.67 -5.38
CA GLU A 371 -30.58 -6.69 -4.82
C GLU A 371 -30.31 -5.33 -5.45
N VAL A 372 -31.36 -4.63 -5.90
CA VAL A 372 -31.24 -3.25 -6.39
C VAL A 372 -32.20 -2.36 -5.61
N ILE A 373 -31.69 -1.26 -5.07
CA ILE A 373 -32.45 -0.27 -4.31
C ILE A 373 -32.26 1.13 -4.91
N ASP A 374 -33.20 2.03 -4.68
CA ASP A 374 -33.08 3.40 -5.18
C ASP A 374 -31.98 4.16 -4.43
N TRP A 375 -31.13 4.87 -5.18
CA TRP A 375 -30.15 5.78 -4.62
C TRP A 375 -30.71 7.21 -4.61
N ILE A 376 -30.77 7.83 -3.43
CA ILE A 376 -31.29 9.19 -3.29
C ILE A 376 -30.14 10.18 -3.56
N PRO A 377 -30.26 11.09 -4.55
CA PRO A 377 -29.21 12.07 -4.82
C PRO A 377 -28.95 12.98 -3.61
N VAL A 378 -27.69 13.26 -3.32
CA VAL A 378 -27.29 14.12 -2.20
C VAL A 378 -26.49 15.32 -2.71
N ASP A 379 -27.10 16.50 -2.70
CA ASP A 379 -26.42 17.78 -2.94
C ASP A 379 -25.56 17.79 -4.23
N HIS A 380 -25.98 17.12 -5.32
CA HIS A 380 -25.19 17.01 -6.56
C HIS A 380 -24.78 18.36 -7.14
N LEU A 381 -25.68 19.34 -7.13
CA LEU A 381 -25.35 20.71 -7.56
C LEU A 381 -24.21 21.27 -6.70
N LYS A 382 -24.37 21.32 -5.37
CA LYS A 382 -23.31 21.84 -4.46
C LYS A 382 -22.00 21.09 -4.60
N GLY A 383 -22.06 19.77 -4.82
CA GLY A 383 -20.90 18.94 -5.11
C GLY A 383 -20.18 19.41 -6.38
N PHE A 384 -20.92 19.64 -7.46
CA PHE A 384 -20.40 20.22 -8.69
C PHE A 384 -19.82 21.62 -8.50
N GLU A 385 -20.51 22.50 -7.75
CA GLU A 385 -19.98 23.83 -7.43
C GLU A 385 -18.64 23.74 -6.68
N LEU A 386 -18.53 22.83 -5.72
CA LEU A 386 -17.30 22.61 -4.96
C LEU A 386 -16.17 22.06 -5.84
N VAL A 387 -16.49 21.13 -6.74
CA VAL A 387 -15.53 20.60 -7.73
C VAL A 387 -15.00 21.71 -8.63
N ALA A 388 -15.88 22.56 -9.17
CA ALA A 388 -15.49 23.68 -10.02
C ALA A 388 -14.49 24.62 -9.33
N LYS A 389 -14.68 24.87 -8.03
CA LYS A 389 -13.74 25.66 -7.20
C LYS A 389 -12.39 24.96 -7.05
N LEU A 390 -12.41 23.66 -6.76
CA LEU A 390 -11.19 22.88 -6.53
C LEU A 390 -10.35 22.67 -7.79
N TYR A 391 -10.95 22.66 -8.98
CA TYR A 391 -10.23 22.54 -10.25
C TYR A 391 -9.51 23.82 -10.69
N LEU A 392 -10.00 25.00 -10.29
CA LEU A 392 -9.46 26.30 -10.70
C LEU A 392 -9.13 27.19 -9.50
N LEU A 393 -8.31 26.69 -8.57
CA LEU A 393 -7.91 27.45 -7.38
C LEU A 393 -7.16 28.75 -7.73
N ASP A 394 -6.46 28.77 -8.86
CA ASP A 394 -5.76 29.96 -9.38
C ASP A 394 -6.66 30.86 -10.25
N GLY A 395 -7.95 30.54 -10.40
CA GLY A 395 -8.89 31.25 -11.28
C GLY A 395 -8.65 31.01 -12.78
N GLY A 396 -7.84 30.00 -13.15
CA GLY A 396 -7.47 29.70 -14.52
C GLY A 396 -6.31 30.53 -15.07
N GLU A 397 -5.56 31.22 -14.19
CA GLU A 397 -4.42 32.06 -14.55
C GLU A 397 -3.34 31.27 -15.31
N ALA A 398 -3.02 30.04 -14.87
CA ALA A 398 -2.04 29.20 -15.55
C ALA A 398 -2.45 28.87 -17.00
N ILE A 399 -3.74 28.57 -17.22
CA ILE A 399 -4.27 28.30 -18.57
C ILE A 399 -4.16 29.57 -19.42
N ARG A 400 -4.59 30.73 -18.89
CA ARG A 400 -4.53 32.01 -19.61
C ARG A 400 -3.10 32.41 -19.98
N ALA A 401 -2.14 32.20 -19.07
CA ALA A 401 -0.74 32.49 -19.31
C ALA A 401 -0.18 31.69 -20.50
N ILE A 402 -0.42 30.38 -20.53
CA ILE A 402 0.05 29.51 -21.63
C ILE A 402 -0.62 29.87 -22.96
N LEU A 403 -1.93 30.17 -22.96
CA LEU A 403 -2.62 30.63 -24.18
C LEU A 403 -2.01 31.94 -24.71
N ALA A 404 -1.66 32.88 -23.81
CA ALA A 404 -1.06 34.15 -24.16
C ALA A 404 0.36 34.01 -24.77
N GLU A 405 1.13 32.97 -24.41
CA GLU A 405 2.46 32.72 -24.97
C GLU A 405 2.44 32.51 -26.50
N SER A 406 1.43 31.78 -26.99
CA SER A 406 1.23 31.56 -28.43
C SER A 406 0.31 32.61 -29.07
N GLY A 407 -0.57 33.23 -28.28
CA GLY A 407 -1.64 34.09 -28.75
C GLY A 407 -2.83 33.33 -29.32
N GLU A 408 -2.95 32.02 -29.05
CA GLU A 408 -4.09 31.23 -29.49
C GLU A 408 -5.36 31.58 -28.68
N PRO A 409 -6.56 31.53 -29.30
CA PRO A 409 -7.81 31.73 -28.57
C PRO A 409 -8.16 30.49 -27.72
N ALA A 410 -8.87 30.70 -26.62
CA ALA A 410 -9.49 29.60 -25.90
C ALA A 410 -10.61 28.96 -26.75
N ILE A 411 -10.64 27.64 -26.84
CA ILE A 411 -11.76 26.93 -27.49
C ILE A 411 -13.06 27.13 -26.70
N PRO A 412 -14.26 27.02 -27.30
CA PRO A 412 -15.51 27.39 -26.62
C PRO A 412 -15.73 26.73 -25.26
N PRO A 413 -15.44 25.43 -25.03
CA PRO A 413 -15.57 24.82 -23.71
C PRO A 413 -14.60 25.40 -22.67
N VAL A 414 -13.36 25.68 -23.07
CA VAL A 414 -12.34 26.28 -22.20
C VAL A 414 -12.68 27.73 -21.92
N ALA A 415 -13.18 28.49 -22.90
CA ALA A 415 -13.66 29.85 -22.71
C ALA A 415 -14.85 29.88 -21.73
N GLN A 416 -15.82 28.99 -21.88
CA GLN A 416 -16.96 28.86 -20.96
C GLN A 416 -16.51 28.55 -19.53
N LEU A 417 -15.50 27.69 -19.37
CA LEU A 417 -14.90 27.39 -18.07
C LEU A 417 -14.21 28.64 -17.47
N LEU A 418 -13.40 29.33 -18.27
CA LEU A 418 -12.60 30.48 -17.84
C LEU A 418 -13.43 31.74 -17.58
N ASP A 419 -14.57 31.90 -18.26
CA ASP A 419 -15.44 33.08 -18.21
C ASP A 419 -16.81 32.80 -17.55
N SER A 420 -16.97 31.62 -16.92
CA SER A 420 -18.19 31.22 -16.22
C SER A 420 -18.61 32.26 -15.17
N PRO A 421 -19.91 32.56 -14.98
CA PRO A 421 -20.37 33.37 -13.85
C PRO A 421 -20.15 32.69 -12.49
N MET A 422 -19.87 31.38 -12.46
CA MET A 422 -19.39 30.65 -11.29
C MET A 422 -17.88 30.78 -11.05
N LYS A 423 -17.17 31.51 -11.92
CA LYS A 423 -15.74 31.80 -11.81
C LYS A 423 -15.49 32.42 -10.44
N GLN A 424 -14.64 31.75 -9.68
CA GLN A 424 -14.05 32.36 -8.50
C GLN A 424 -12.80 33.12 -8.92
N ASP A 425 -12.61 34.30 -8.33
CA ASP A 425 -11.30 34.92 -8.31
C ASP A 425 -10.29 33.96 -7.69
N LYS A 426 -9.02 34.14 -8.06
CA LYS A 426 -7.90 33.39 -7.49
C LYS A 426 -8.05 33.26 -5.97
N LEU A 427 -8.13 32.02 -5.49
CA LEU A 427 -8.30 31.77 -4.06
C LEU A 427 -7.00 32.03 -3.32
N THR A 428 -7.12 32.67 -2.16
CA THR A 428 -6.03 32.74 -1.19
C THR A 428 -5.76 31.35 -0.60
N LEU A 429 -4.58 31.16 0.00
CA LEU A 429 -4.24 29.89 0.67
C LEU A 429 -5.29 29.49 1.72
N SER A 430 -5.76 30.43 2.53
CA SER A 430 -6.80 30.18 3.54
C SER A 430 -8.13 29.75 2.92
N GLN A 431 -8.58 30.39 1.83
CA GLN A 431 -9.78 29.99 1.11
C GLN A 431 -9.62 28.61 0.46
N SER A 432 -8.43 28.28 -0.03
CA SER A 432 -8.15 26.95 -0.57
C SER A 432 -8.26 25.87 0.51
N TRP A 433 -7.76 26.12 1.73
CA TRP A 433 -7.91 25.19 2.85
C TRP A 433 -9.37 25.02 3.25
N GLU A 434 -10.14 26.11 3.29
CA GLU A 434 -11.59 26.04 3.56
C GLU A 434 -12.33 25.19 2.51
N ALA A 435 -12.03 25.34 1.22
CA ALA A 435 -12.59 24.48 0.17
C ALA A 435 -12.23 22.99 0.37
N ASN A 436 -11.03 22.69 0.87
CA ASN A 436 -10.62 21.31 1.19
C ASN A 436 -11.37 20.76 2.42
N VAL A 437 -11.59 21.58 3.45
CA VAL A 437 -12.42 21.20 4.60
C VAL A 437 -13.85 20.90 4.15
N GLN A 438 -14.44 21.74 3.28
CA GLN A 438 -15.77 21.52 2.72
C GLN A 438 -15.85 20.20 1.93
N ARG A 439 -14.81 19.85 1.17
CA ARG A 439 -14.70 18.56 0.46
C ARG A 439 -14.72 17.39 1.44
N ASP A 440 -13.92 17.45 2.50
CA ASP A 440 -13.80 16.33 3.42
C ASP A 440 -15.07 16.17 4.27
N GLN A 441 -15.74 17.27 4.63
CA GLN A 441 -17.08 17.25 5.21
C GLN A 441 -18.12 16.65 4.24
N PHE A 442 -18.04 17.00 2.95
CA PHE A 442 -18.90 16.42 1.91
C PHE A 442 -18.73 14.90 1.82
N ARG A 443 -17.47 14.43 1.76
CA ARG A 443 -17.11 12.99 1.76
C ARG A 443 -17.63 12.26 2.99
N ALA A 444 -17.49 12.85 4.18
CA ALA A 444 -17.98 12.25 5.42
C ALA A 444 -19.52 12.10 5.42
N ARG A 445 -20.26 13.11 4.93
CA ARG A 445 -21.71 13.03 4.77
C ARG A 445 -22.12 11.97 3.77
N MET A 446 -21.40 11.87 2.64
CA MET A 446 -21.65 10.84 1.64
C MET A 446 -21.39 9.43 2.14
N LEU A 447 -20.31 9.21 2.90
CA LEU A 447 -20.08 7.93 3.56
C LEU A 447 -21.22 7.57 4.53
N LYS A 448 -21.72 8.53 5.29
CA LYS A 448 -22.88 8.30 6.16
C LYS A 448 -24.12 7.94 5.36
N HIS A 449 -24.40 8.65 4.26
CA HIS A 449 -25.51 8.33 3.37
C HIS A 449 -25.37 6.93 2.78
N TRP A 450 -24.17 6.58 2.29
CA TRP A 450 -23.83 5.26 1.78
C TRP A 450 -24.09 4.17 2.81
N ASN A 451 -23.55 4.29 4.03
CA ASN A 451 -23.77 3.28 5.09
C ASN A 451 -25.25 3.16 5.50
N ASN A 452 -25.99 4.27 5.50
CA ASN A 452 -27.41 4.28 5.85
C ASN A 452 -28.30 3.55 4.84
N THR A 453 -27.81 3.24 3.63
CA THR A 453 -28.53 2.38 2.68
C THR A 453 -28.77 0.96 3.23
N ALA A 454 -28.00 0.52 4.23
CA ALA A 454 -28.25 -0.71 4.97
C ALA A 454 -29.68 -0.78 5.55
N LEU A 455 -30.25 0.37 5.92
CA LEU A 455 -31.62 0.49 6.45
C LEU A 455 -32.70 0.25 5.39
N GLN A 456 -32.34 0.35 4.11
CA GLN A 456 -33.24 0.17 2.97
C GLN A 456 -33.06 -1.20 2.30
N SER A 457 -31.86 -1.79 2.42
CA SER A 457 -31.58 -3.12 1.90
C SER A 457 -32.28 -4.23 2.70
N LYS A 458 -32.75 -5.26 2.02
CA LYS A 458 -33.28 -6.51 2.58
C LYS A 458 -32.21 -7.29 3.32
N SER A 459 -30.96 -7.21 2.86
CA SER A 459 -29.83 -7.90 3.51
C SER A 459 -29.28 -7.18 4.76
N GLY A 460 -29.78 -5.97 5.07
CA GLY A 460 -29.24 -5.14 6.15
C GLY A 460 -27.81 -4.65 5.91
N ARG A 461 -27.31 -4.74 4.66
CA ARG A 461 -25.97 -4.31 4.26
C ARG A 461 -26.03 -3.03 3.42
N PRO A 462 -25.07 -2.11 3.57
CA PRO A 462 -24.97 -0.97 2.66
C PRO A 462 -24.83 -1.43 1.21
N VAL A 463 -25.19 -0.56 0.25
CA VAL A 463 -24.93 -0.81 -1.18
C VAL A 463 -23.45 -1.11 -1.41
N ASP A 464 -23.18 -2.09 -2.26
CA ASP A 464 -21.84 -2.47 -2.72
C ASP A 464 -21.37 -1.55 -3.87
N ALA A 465 -22.29 -1.05 -4.70
CA ALA A 465 -21.99 -0.14 -5.80
C ALA A 465 -23.23 0.69 -6.21
N ILE A 466 -23.02 1.79 -6.96
CA ILE A 466 -24.08 2.64 -7.53
C ILE A 466 -24.04 2.53 -9.05
N LEU A 467 -25.14 2.08 -9.65
CA LEU A 467 -25.37 2.09 -11.09
C LEU A 467 -26.03 3.42 -11.49
N CYS A 468 -25.39 4.17 -12.40
CA CYS A 468 -25.90 5.47 -12.82
C CYS A 468 -25.53 5.84 -14.28
N PRO A 469 -26.16 6.89 -14.86
CA PRO A 469 -25.74 7.47 -16.14
C PRO A 469 -24.29 7.96 -16.10
N VAL A 470 -23.57 7.86 -17.22
CA VAL A 470 -22.26 8.53 -17.40
C VAL A 470 -22.44 10.02 -17.66
N ALA A 471 -23.46 10.38 -18.42
CA ALA A 471 -23.77 11.73 -18.85
C ALA A 471 -25.29 11.85 -19.02
N PRO A 472 -25.84 13.07 -19.04
CA PRO A 472 -27.27 13.24 -19.28
C PRO A 472 -27.64 13.07 -20.77
N THR A 473 -26.67 12.98 -21.67
CA THR A 473 -26.89 12.73 -23.11
C THR A 473 -26.11 11.51 -23.56
N LEU A 474 -26.51 10.92 -24.68
CA LEU A 474 -25.56 10.15 -25.49
C LEU A 474 -24.46 11.13 -25.98
N ALA A 475 -23.42 10.64 -26.66
CA ALA A 475 -22.37 11.50 -27.20
C ALA A 475 -22.96 12.72 -27.94
N PRO A 476 -22.84 13.95 -27.41
CA PRO A 476 -23.57 15.08 -27.96
C PRO A 476 -22.93 15.58 -29.27
N PRO A 477 -23.63 16.41 -30.07
CA PRO A 477 -23.01 17.17 -31.13
C PRO A 477 -21.79 17.97 -30.64
N HIS A 478 -20.85 18.26 -31.54
CA HIS A 478 -19.66 19.04 -31.19
C HIS A 478 -20.04 20.41 -30.61
N GLY A 479 -19.37 20.83 -29.54
CA GLY A 479 -19.56 22.12 -28.88
C GLY A 479 -20.78 22.22 -27.96
N THR A 480 -21.56 21.14 -27.76
CA THR A 480 -22.82 21.17 -26.98
C THR A 480 -22.74 20.44 -25.63
N THR A 481 -21.55 20.06 -25.16
CA THR A 481 -21.35 19.48 -23.82
C THR A 481 -21.46 20.57 -22.74
N ARG A 482 -22.37 20.42 -21.75
CA ARG A 482 -22.62 21.42 -20.71
C ARG A 482 -22.70 20.90 -19.26
N TRP A 483 -22.85 19.60 -19.07
CA TRP A 483 -22.98 19.02 -17.73
C TRP A 483 -22.07 17.81 -17.56
N ILE A 484 -21.29 17.82 -16.47
CA ILE A 484 -20.35 16.73 -16.12
C ILE A 484 -20.62 16.18 -14.72
N GLY A 485 -21.73 16.58 -14.08
CA GLY A 485 -22.04 16.26 -12.69
C GLY A 485 -22.16 14.76 -12.42
N TYR A 486 -22.59 13.98 -13.41
CA TYR A 486 -22.64 12.52 -13.31
C TYR A 486 -21.27 11.87 -13.15
N THR A 487 -20.17 12.48 -13.62
CA THR A 487 -18.82 11.91 -13.45
C THR A 487 -18.00 12.62 -12.39
N SER A 488 -18.03 13.96 -12.38
CA SER A 488 -17.18 14.79 -11.54
C SER A 488 -17.51 14.65 -10.05
N TYR A 489 -18.77 14.32 -9.74
CA TYR A 489 -19.22 14.04 -8.39
C TYR A 489 -18.47 12.85 -7.76
N TRP A 490 -18.22 11.80 -8.54
CA TRP A 490 -17.49 10.63 -8.07
C TRP A 490 -15.98 10.89 -7.95
N ASN A 491 -15.43 11.82 -8.75
CA ASN A 491 -14.07 12.32 -8.54
C ASN A 491 -13.95 13.09 -7.23
N LEU A 492 -14.94 13.95 -6.90
CA LEU A 492 -14.98 14.66 -5.60
C LEU A 492 -14.88 13.67 -4.44
N LEU A 493 -15.59 12.55 -4.54
CA LEU A 493 -15.58 11.48 -3.54
C LEU A 493 -14.36 10.57 -3.59
N ASP A 494 -13.53 10.69 -4.64
CA ASP A 494 -12.35 9.86 -4.87
C ASP A 494 -12.65 8.36 -4.89
N LEU A 495 -13.74 7.99 -5.58
CA LEU A 495 -14.23 6.61 -5.72
C LEU A 495 -13.78 5.97 -7.05
N PRO A 496 -13.36 4.69 -7.07
CA PRO A 496 -13.20 3.96 -8.32
C PRO A 496 -14.55 3.88 -9.05
N ALA A 497 -14.48 3.99 -10.37
CA ALA A 497 -15.63 4.05 -11.25
C ALA A 497 -15.35 3.24 -12.51
N VAL A 498 -16.35 2.49 -12.97
CA VAL A 498 -16.27 1.74 -14.23
C VAL A 498 -17.36 2.22 -15.17
N ALA A 499 -16.96 2.70 -16.35
CA ALA A 499 -17.90 2.98 -17.43
C ALA A 499 -17.88 1.83 -18.44
N PHE A 500 -19.06 1.48 -18.95
CA PHE A 500 -19.20 0.37 -19.88
C PHE A 500 -20.33 0.61 -20.90
N PRO A 501 -20.14 0.15 -22.16
CA PRO A 501 -21.20 0.14 -23.14
C PRO A 501 -22.28 -0.86 -22.71
N SER A 502 -23.52 -0.39 -22.71
CA SER A 502 -24.67 -1.13 -22.22
C SER A 502 -25.49 -1.63 -23.40
N GLY A 503 -24.99 -2.69 -24.06
CA GLY A 503 -25.66 -3.36 -25.18
C GLY A 503 -25.44 -2.70 -26.54
N LYS A 504 -26.39 -2.92 -27.47
CA LYS A 504 -26.30 -2.39 -28.85
C LYS A 504 -26.40 -0.86 -28.86
N PRO A 505 -25.76 -0.18 -29.84
CA PRO A 505 -25.96 1.24 -30.09
C PRO A 505 -27.44 1.59 -30.27
N PHE A 506 -27.76 2.86 -30.02
CA PHE A 506 -29.09 3.41 -30.21
C PHE A 506 -29.53 3.29 -31.66
N ASP A 507 -30.79 2.90 -31.88
CA ASP A 507 -31.40 2.73 -33.20
C ASP A 507 -32.68 3.56 -33.25
N ALA A 508 -32.60 4.69 -33.96
CA ALA A 508 -33.71 5.63 -34.08
C ALA A 508 -34.92 5.04 -34.81
N SER A 509 -34.72 4.03 -35.67
CA SER A 509 -35.79 3.43 -36.50
C SER A 509 -36.73 2.55 -35.68
N THR A 510 -36.23 1.97 -34.59
CA THR A 510 -37.01 1.13 -33.67
C THR A 510 -37.53 1.91 -32.46
N TRP A 511 -37.21 3.20 -32.38
CA TRP A 511 -37.59 4.05 -31.26
C TRP A 511 -39.06 4.45 -31.34
N GLU A 512 -39.89 3.81 -30.52
CA GLU A 512 -41.26 4.27 -30.31
C GLU A 512 -41.24 5.48 -29.37
N PHE A 513 -41.72 6.62 -29.84
CA PHE A 513 -41.93 7.80 -29.00
C PHE A 513 -42.98 7.50 -27.93
N LYS A 514 -42.55 6.94 -26.81
CA LYS A 514 -43.36 6.87 -25.61
C LYS A 514 -43.23 8.24 -24.96
N SER A 515 -44.30 9.04 -25.02
CA SER A 515 -44.38 10.28 -24.24
C SER A 515 -44.29 9.91 -22.76
N SER A 516 -43.07 9.82 -22.21
CA SER A 516 -42.90 9.65 -20.78
C SER A 516 -43.15 11.00 -20.14
N SER A 517 -44.34 11.13 -19.57
CA SER A 517 -44.74 12.16 -18.63
C SER A 517 -43.75 12.22 -17.47
N SER A 518 -42.75 13.08 -17.57
CA SER A 518 -41.91 13.51 -16.45
C SER A 518 -41.62 15.01 -16.57
N GLY A 519 -42.64 15.80 -16.21
CA GLY A 519 -42.53 17.21 -15.83
C GLY A 519 -41.98 18.18 -16.89
N ASP A 520 -42.88 18.98 -17.48
CA ASP A 520 -42.63 20.23 -18.21
C ASP A 520 -41.89 21.32 -17.39
N LYS A 521 -41.32 20.98 -16.23
CA LYS A 521 -40.56 21.90 -15.39
C LYS A 521 -39.08 21.70 -15.64
N HIS A 522 -38.48 22.65 -16.34
CA HIS A 522 -37.03 22.81 -16.38
C HIS A 522 -36.49 23.08 -14.97
N LEU A 523 -35.50 22.30 -14.53
CA LEU A 523 -34.92 22.48 -13.19
C LEU A 523 -33.97 23.68 -13.15
N ASN A 524 -33.27 23.94 -14.25
CA ASN A 524 -32.34 25.05 -14.44
C ASN A 524 -32.01 25.21 -15.96
N PRO A 525 -31.30 26.29 -16.37
CA PRO A 525 -30.98 26.53 -17.78
C PRO A 525 -30.10 25.45 -18.44
N ILE A 526 -29.29 24.71 -17.69
CA ILE A 526 -28.47 23.61 -18.23
C ILE A 526 -29.38 22.43 -18.59
N ASP A 527 -30.32 22.08 -17.71
CA ASP A 527 -31.33 21.04 -17.95
C ASP A 527 -32.22 21.37 -19.16
N GLU A 528 -32.65 22.62 -19.30
CA GLU A 528 -33.36 23.09 -20.49
C GLU A 528 -32.55 22.89 -21.77
N PHE A 529 -31.28 23.33 -21.78
CA PHE A 529 -30.39 23.17 -22.92
C PHE A 529 -30.12 21.70 -23.28
N VAL A 530 -29.91 20.85 -22.29
CA VAL A 530 -29.66 19.42 -22.48
C VAL A 530 -30.90 18.70 -23.01
N ARG A 531 -32.09 18.98 -22.46
CA ARG A 531 -33.35 18.39 -22.95
C ARG A 531 -33.65 18.82 -24.38
N ALA A 532 -33.40 20.09 -24.72
CA ALA A 532 -33.61 20.61 -26.07
C ALA A 532 -32.74 19.93 -27.14
N GLN A 533 -31.65 19.26 -26.76
CA GLN A 533 -30.82 18.49 -27.69
C GLN A 533 -31.42 17.13 -28.08
N TRP A 534 -32.44 16.63 -27.37
CA TRP A 534 -32.98 15.30 -27.62
C TRP A 534 -33.70 15.21 -28.97
N ASP A 535 -33.07 14.55 -29.93
CA ASP A 535 -33.63 14.15 -31.21
C ASP A 535 -33.11 12.74 -31.56
N PRO A 536 -33.99 11.73 -31.74
CA PRO A 536 -33.57 10.36 -32.06
C PRO A 536 -32.64 10.26 -33.28
N ASN A 537 -32.89 11.04 -34.34
CA ASN A 537 -32.11 10.95 -35.58
C ASN A 537 -30.68 11.50 -35.44
N THR A 538 -30.50 12.47 -34.56
CA THR A 538 -29.19 13.03 -34.22
C THR A 538 -28.30 11.98 -33.57
N PHE A 539 -28.86 11.20 -32.63
CA PHE A 539 -28.14 10.19 -31.86
C PHE A 539 -28.17 8.78 -32.45
N ASP A 540 -28.74 8.61 -33.64
CA ASP A 540 -28.78 7.32 -34.32
C ASP A 540 -27.37 6.71 -34.46
N GLY A 541 -27.27 5.42 -34.12
CA GLY A 541 -26.01 4.68 -34.08
C GLY A 541 -25.09 5.00 -32.91
N ALA A 542 -25.41 5.95 -32.03
CA ALA A 542 -24.57 6.30 -30.89
C ALA A 542 -24.62 5.20 -29.80
N PRO A 543 -23.47 4.77 -29.24
CA PRO A 543 -23.45 3.86 -28.11
C PRO A 543 -24.12 4.46 -26.86
N VAL A 544 -24.80 3.62 -26.08
CA VAL A 544 -25.36 3.99 -24.77
C VAL A 544 -24.46 3.40 -23.70
N SER A 545 -23.94 4.23 -22.80
CA SER A 545 -23.05 3.80 -21.72
C SER A 545 -23.58 4.16 -20.35
N LEU A 546 -23.32 3.28 -19.40
CA LEU A 546 -23.62 3.45 -17.98
C LEU A 546 -22.33 3.38 -17.19
N GLN A 547 -22.37 3.80 -15.92
CA GLN A 547 -21.26 3.62 -15.00
C GLN A 547 -21.70 2.94 -13.70
N LEU A 548 -20.73 2.29 -13.08
CA LEU A 548 -20.84 1.64 -11.78
C LEU A 548 -19.74 2.20 -10.86
N ASP A 549 -20.14 2.88 -9.80
CA ASP A 549 -19.26 3.55 -8.84
C ASP A 549 -19.25 2.78 -7.51
N ASN A 550 -18.08 2.57 -6.90
CA ASN A 550 -17.94 1.72 -5.71
C ASN A 550 -17.26 2.44 -4.54
N TYR A 551 -17.80 2.25 -3.33
CA TYR A 551 -17.13 2.64 -2.09
C TYR A 551 -16.13 1.57 -1.64
N ALA A 552 -14.88 1.74 -2.08
CA ALA A 552 -13.80 0.79 -1.84
C ALA A 552 -13.49 0.57 -0.34
N LYS A 553 -14.04 -0.50 0.25
CA LYS A 553 -13.43 -1.15 1.43
C LYS A 553 -12.40 -2.22 1.08
N SER A 554 -12.34 -2.66 -0.18
CA SER A 554 -11.18 -3.29 -0.83
C SER A 554 -11.58 -3.86 -2.19
N SER A 555 -10.79 -3.54 -3.21
CA SER A 555 -10.70 -4.16 -4.55
C SER A 555 -11.64 -3.70 -5.69
N ASP A 556 -11.01 -3.42 -6.83
CA ASP A 556 -11.63 -3.17 -8.15
C ASP A 556 -12.26 -4.44 -8.76
N SER A 557 -12.01 -5.62 -8.18
CA SER A 557 -12.45 -6.92 -8.70
C SER A 557 -13.93 -7.24 -8.48
N ARG A 558 -14.59 -6.70 -7.45
CA ARG A 558 -16.04 -6.90 -7.23
C ARG A 558 -16.90 -6.27 -8.33
N ILE A 559 -16.42 -5.16 -8.90
CA ILE A 559 -17.08 -4.43 -9.99
C ILE A 559 -17.06 -5.28 -11.27
N THR A 560 -15.90 -5.84 -11.59
CA THR A 560 -15.69 -6.73 -12.74
C THR A 560 -16.68 -7.89 -12.72
N LYS A 561 -16.90 -8.50 -11.55
CA LYS A 561 -17.86 -9.60 -11.37
C LYS A 561 -19.32 -9.19 -11.57
N ALA A 562 -19.75 -8.07 -10.98
CA ALA A 562 -21.12 -7.56 -11.16
C ALA A 562 -21.47 -7.36 -12.65
N LEU A 563 -20.47 -6.94 -13.43
CA LEU A 563 -20.60 -6.69 -14.86
C LEU A 563 -20.61 -7.99 -15.68
N ASP A 564 -19.84 -9.00 -15.29
CA ASP A 564 -19.89 -10.33 -15.90
C ASP A 564 -21.24 -11.02 -15.67
N ASP A 565 -21.79 -10.92 -14.45
CA ASP A 565 -23.11 -11.46 -14.12
C ASP A 565 -24.23 -10.76 -14.91
N SER A 566 -24.16 -9.44 -15.07
CA SER A 566 -25.09 -8.67 -15.91
C SER A 566 -25.04 -9.08 -17.39
N LYS A 567 -23.84 -9.30 -17.96
CA LYS A 567 -23.67 -9.78 -19.34
C LYS A 567 -24.25 -11.18 -19.54
N LYS A 568 -23.98 -12.11 -18.63
CA LYS A 568 -24.52 -13.49 -18.70
C LYS A 568 -26.05 -13.47 -18.68
N ALA A 569 -26.66 -12.71 -17.77
CA ALA A 569 -28.12 -12.57 -17.69
C ALA A 569 -28.73 -12.01 -18.99
N GLN A 570 -28.09 -11.01 -19.61
CA GLN A 570 -28.54 -10.46 -20.90
C GLN A 570 -28.40 -11.44 -22.08
N GLN A 571 -27.45 -12.37 -22.03
CA GLN A 571 -27.30 -13.44 -23.02
C GLN A 571 -28.32 -14.57 -22.81
N ASP A 572 -28.58 -14.95 -21.56
CA ASP A 572 -29.52 -16.03 -21.22
C ASP A 572 -30.99 -15.67 -21.49
N THR A 573 -31.34 -14.37 -21.46
CA THR A 573 -32.68 -13.89 -21.80
C THR A 573 -33.06 -14.15 -23.27
N LYS A 574 -32.09 -14.44 -24.15
CA LYS A 574 -32.34 -14.85 -25.55
C LYS A 574 -32.74 -16.32 -25.71
N ILE A 575 -32.53 -17.17 -24.70
CA ILE A 575 -32.77 -18.62 -24.80
C ILE A 575 -34.21 -18.99 -24.36
N LEU A 576 -34.93 -18.09 -23.69
CA LEU A 576 -36.31 -18.33 -23.25
C LEU A 576 -37.34 -17.92 -24.33
N SER A 577 -37.39 -18.68 -25.43
CA SER A 577 -38.53 -18.70 -26.36
C SER A 577 -38.78 -20.09 -26.96
N ASN A 578 -39.17 -21.07 -26.13
CA ASN A 578 -40.38 -21.90 -26.30
C ASN A 578 -40.39 -23.06 -25.29
N PRO A 579 -41.57 -23.43 -24.74
CA PRO A 579 -41.72 -24.49 -23.74
C PRO A 579 -42.19 -25.81 -24.37
N SER A 580 -41.63 -26.95 -23.96
CA SER A 580 -42.38 -28.22 -23.81
C SER A 580 -41.51 -29.31 -23.18
N ASP A 581 -42.16 -30.10 -22.35
CA ASP A 581 -41.79 -31.42 -21.84
C ASP A 581 -40.85 -31.51 -20.63
N THR A 582 -41.47 -31.37 -19.46
CA THR A 582 -41.14 -32.17 -18.27
C THR A 582 -41.57 -33.64 -18.50
N PRO A 583 -40.87 -34.60 -17.87
CA PRO A 583 -41.47 -35.13 -16.66
C PRO A 583 -40.48 -35.30 -15.50
N TYR A 584 -41.05 -35.07 -14.32
CA TYR A 584 -40.53 -35.34 -12.99
C TYR A 584 -40.42 -36.86 -12.76
N VAL A 585 -39.32 -37.35 -12.16
CA VAL A 585 -39.26 -38.65 -11.47
C VAL A 585 -38.47 -38.48 -10.17
N GLU A 586 -39.05 -38.99 -9.08
CA GLU A 586 -38.55 -38.99 -7.71
C GLU A 586 -37.39 -39.97 -7.48
N GLN A 587 -36.72 -39.74 -6.34
CA GLN A 587 -35.53 -40.35 -5.74
C GLN A 587 -35.50 -41.89 -5.63
N GLN A 588 -34.30 -42.49 -5.72
CA GLN A 588 -33.82 -43.57 -4.84
C GLN A 588 -32.30 -43.87 -4.95
N ASP A 589 -31.64 -43.81 -3.79
CA ASP A 589 -30.37 -44.34 -3.23
C ASP A 589 -29.10 -44.76 -4.02
N ASP A 590 -27.98 -44.32 -3.43
CA ASP A 590 -26.61 -44.85 -3.30
C ASP A 590 -26.14 -46.06 -4.13
N GLN A 591 -25.08 -45.87 -4.95
CA GLN A 591 -23.95 -46.81 -5.12
C GLN A 591 -22.62 -46.12 -5.48
N VAL A 592 -21.58 -46.41 -4.70
CA VAL A 592 -20.16 -46.20 -5.04
C VAL A 592 -19.73 -47.26 -6.09
N PRO A 593 -18.90 -46.94 -7.11
CA PRO A 593 -18.52 -47.91 -8.14
C PRO A 593 -17.60 -49.02 -7.60
N SER A 594 -17.89 -50.29 -7.90
CA SER A 594 -17.15 -51.47 -7.43
C SER A 594 -16.47 -52.24 -8.58
N TRP A 595 -15.18 -52.57 -8.41
CA TRP A 595 -14.26 -53.20 -9.40
C TRP A 595 -14.48 -54.72 -9.63
N ARG A 596 -15.74 -55.17 -9.70
CA ARG A 596 -16.08 -56.61 -9.82
C ARG A 596 -15.47 -57.32 -11.04
N GLY A 597 -15.34 -56.62 -12.17
CA GLY A 597 -14.76 -57.17 -13.40
C GLY A 597 -13.27 -57.47 -13.27
N LEU A 598 -12.52 -56.56 -12.61
CA LEU A 598 -11.08 -56.67 -12.46
C LEU A 598 -10.70 -57.76 -11.44
N LYS A 599 -11.45 -57.87 -10.33
CA LYS A 599 -11.26 -58.94 -9.33
C LYS A 599 -11.51 -60.35 -9.91
N SER A 600 -12.42 -60.48 -10.88
CA SER A 600 -12.68 -61.77 -11.55
C SER A 600 -11.54 -62.18 -12.51
N LEU A 601 -10.95 -61.20 -13.21
CA LEU A 601 -9.81 -61.43 -14.10
C LEU A 601 -8.55 -61.86 -13.33
N MET A 602 -8.32 -61.27 -12.15
CA MET A 602 -7.17 -61.60 -11.31
C MET A 602 -7.18 -63.02 -10.78
N ARG A 603 -8.33 -63.55 -10.36
CA ARG A 603 -8.44 -64.95 -9.91
C ARG A 603 -8.09 -65.97 -11.01
N VAL A 604 -8.40 -65.65 -12.26
CA VAL A 604 -8.06 -66.50 -13.42
C VAL A 604 -6.54 -66.47 -13.69
N LEU A 605 -5.91 -65.30 -13.50
CA LEU A 605 -4.48 -65.09 -13.69
C LEU A 605 -3.62 -65.69 -12.56
N GLU A 606 -4.09 -65.66 -11.32
CA GLU A 606 -3.42 -66.33 -10.19
C GLU A 606 -3.44 -67.85 -10.32
N ALA A 607 -4.56 -68.42 -10.79
CA ALA A 607 -4.72 -69.86 -11.01
C ALA A 607 -3.81 -70.40 -12.15
N THR A 608 -3.42 -69.55 -13.10
CA THR A 608 -2.53 -69.89 -14.22
C THR A 608 -1.08 -69.45 -14.01
N GLY A 609 -0.81 -68.71 -12.93
CA GLY A 609 0.47 -68.04 -12.66
C GLY A 609 1.67 -68.95 -12.35
N SER A 610 1.47 -70.26 -12.12
CA SER A 610 2.60 -71.20 -11.97
C SER A 610 3.35 -71.47 -13.28
N LEU A 611 2.76 -71.16 -14.43
CA LEU A 611 3.40 -71.25 -15.76
C LEU A 611 4.25 -70.02 -16.11
N PHE A 612 4.11 -68.89 -15.39
CA PHE A 612 4.83 -67.65 -15.63
C PHE A 612 5.51 -67.14 -14.34
N GLY A 613 6.62 -67.79 -13.99
CA GLY A 613 7.35 -67.57 -12.73
C GLY A 613 7.63 -66.12 -12.33
N PRO A 614 8.09 -65.21 -13.22
CA PRO A 614 8.42 -63.83 -12.82
C PRO A 614 7.20 -62.94 -12.58
N LEU A 615 6.05 -63.27 -13.20
CA LEU A 615 4.83 -62.47 -13.12
C LEU A 615 3.91 -62.87 -11.97
N LYS A 616 4.15 -64.03 -11.34
CA LYS A 616 3.35 -64.51 -10.21
C LYS A 616 3.38 -63.57 -8.99
N ASN A 617 4.54 -62.97 -8.68
CA ASN A 617 4.66 -62.01 -7.58
C ASN A 617 3.98 -60.67 -7.92
N VAL A 618 3.99 -60.28 -9.19
CA VAL A 618 3.34 -59.06 -9.69
C VAL A 618 1.82 -59.20 -9.66
N ILE A 619 1.28 -60.36 -10.05
CA ILE A 619 -0.16 -60.64 -9.96
C ILE A 619 -0.62 -60.65 -8.49
N ALA A 620 0.17 -61.24 -7.58
CA ALA A 620 -0.14 -61.21 -6.15
C ALA A 620 -0.10 -59.77 -5.56
N GLU A 621 0.89 -58.94 -5.94
CA GLU A 621 1.00 -57.54 -5.50
C GLU A 621 -0.17 -56.67 -5.99
N ILE A 622 -0.67 -56.88 -7.21
CA ILE A 622 -1.83 -56.15 -7.73
C ILE A 622 -3.10 -56.54 -6.95
N GLY A 623 -3.22 -57.78 -6.48
CA GLY A 623 -4.33 -58.22 -5.63
C GLY A 623 -4.32 -57.50 -4.28
N THR A 624 -3.15 -57.43 -3.64
CA THR A 624 -2.93 -56.69 -2.38
C THR A 624 -3.18 -55.19 -2.56
N PHE A 625 -2.85 -54.63 -3.72
CA PHE A 625 -3.06 -53.23 -4.05
C PHE A 625 -4.55 -52.89 -4.17
N ILE A 626 -5.37 -53.76 -4.76
CA ILE A 626 -6.83 -53.52 -4.87
C ILE A 626 -7.50 -53.59 -3.49
N ASP A 627 -7.09 -54.52 -2.62
CA ASP A 627 -7.65 -54.62 -1.26
C ASP A 627 -7.17 -53.47 -0.35
N LEU A 628 -5.95 -52.98 -0.56
CA LEU A 628 -5.44 -51.76 0.07
C LEU A 628 -6.21 -50.52 -0.42
N PHE A 629 -6.58 -50.48 -1.70
CA PHE A 629 -7.36 -49.37 -2.27
C PHE A 629 -8.79 -49.33 -1.70
N ASP A 630 -9.45 -50.49 -1.59
CA ASP A 630 -10.78 -50.60 -0.95
C ASP A 630 -10.72 -50.17 0.54
N SER A 631 -9.63 -50.51 1.25
CA SER A 631 -9.38 -50.08 2.64
C SER A 631 -9.09 -48.58 2.79
N ILE A 632 -8.54 -47.93 1.76
CA ILE A 632 -8.20 -46.50 1.77
C ILE A 632 -9.41 -45.63 1.39
N THR A 633 -10.35 -46.16 0.59
CA THR A 633 -11.58 -45.46 0.23
C THR A 633 -12.57 -45.24 1.38
N GLU A 634 -12.47 -45.99 2.48
CA GLU A 634 -13.34 -45.73 3.65
C GLU A 634 -12.86 -44.58 4.55
N ASN A 635 -11.68 -43.98 4.33
CA ASN A 635 -11.26 -42.89 5.24
C ASN A 635 -10.28 -41.82 4.74
N ARG A 636 -10.11 -41.52 3.44
CA ARG A 636 -9.38 -40.31 2.97
C ARG A 636 -9.37 -40.14 1.44
N GLN A 637 -9.84 -39.00 0.92
CA GLN A 637 -9.41 -38.49 -0.40
C GLN A 637 -8.36 -37.37 -0.30
N ASP A 638 -8.29 -36.64 0.81
CA ASP A 638 -7.37 -35.49 0.93
C ASP A 638 -5.94 -35.85 1.31
N TYR A 639 -5.72 -36.98 2.01
CA TYR A 639 -4.39 -37.34 2.49
C TYR A 639 -3.53 -38.06 1.45
N CYS A 640 -4.14 -38.82 0.54
CA CYS A 640 -3.42 -39.44 -0.57
C CYS A 640 -2.92 -38.41 -1.58
N ARG A 641 -3.66 -37.31 -1.78
CA ARG A 641 -3.25 -36.22 -2.66
C ARG A 641 -2.05 -35.45 -2.10
N LEU A 642 -2.08 -35.17 -0.79
CA LEU A 642 -1.00 -34.47 -0.10
C LEU A 642 0.28 -35.31 0.01
N SER A 643 0.16 -36.63 0.22
CA SER A 643 1.32 -37.53 0.27
C SER A 643 2.00 -37.69 -1.09
N ALA A 644 1.22 -37.76 -2.19
CA ALA A 644 1.76 -37.88 -3.55
C ALA A 644 2.47 -36.60 -4.01
N GLU A 645 1.97 -35.43 -3.62
CA GLU A 645 2.63 -34.14 -3.90
C GLU A 645 3.96 -34.00 -3.12
N LEU A 646 4.00 -34.48 -1.87
CA LEU A 646 5.21 -34.44 -1.04
C LEU A 646 6.31 -35.38 -1.56
N ASP A 647 5.97 -36.61 -1.96
CA ASP A 647 6.96 -37.56 -2.49
C ASP A 647 7.53 -37.17 -3.87
N SER A 648 6.71 -36.51 -4.70
CA SER A 648 7.15 -35.93 -5.97
C SER A 648 8.15 -34.78 -5.74
N LEU A 649 7.85 -33.90 -4.78
CA LEU A 649 8.73 -32.78 -4.40
C LEU A 649 10.07 -33.27 -3.83
N PHE A 650 10.08 -34.32 -3.01
CA PHE A 650 11.32 -34.88 -2.46
C PHE A 650 12.18 -35.58 -3.51
N SER A 651 11.57 -36.20 -4.53
CA SER A 651 12.30 -36.85 -5.64
C SER A 651 12.91 -35.82 -6.60
N GLU A 652 12.19 -34.74 -6.91
CA GLU A 652 12.71 -33.63 -7.72
C GLU A 652 13.86 -32.90 -7.02
N LEU A 653 13.78 -32.70 -5.71
CA LEU A 653 14.85 -32.07 -4.92
C LEU A 653 16.14 -32.90 -4.93
N ARG A 654 16.00 -34.24 -4.91
CA ARG A 654 17.13 -35.18 -4.92
C ARG A 654 17.81 -35.23 -6.29
N ALA A 655 17.04 -35.16 -7.37
CA ALA A 655 17.55 -35.07 -8.75
C ALA A 655 18.25 -33.73 -9.03
N LEU A 656 17.82 -32.64 -8.38
CA LEU A 656 18.46 -31.31 -8.46
C LEU A 656 19.80 -31.23 -7.71
N LEU A 657 20.03 -32.07 -6.70
CA LEU A 657 21.25 -32.08 -5.88
C LEU A 657 22.39 -32.94 -6.47
N GLU A 658 22.10 -33.80 -7.46
CA GLU A 658 23.09 -34.69 -8.10
C GLU A 658 23.63 -34.15 -9.45
N GLY A 659 23.08 -33.05 -9.97
CA GLY A 659 23.53 -32.40 -11.22
C GLY A 659 24.54 -31.24 -11.03
N PRO A 660 25.24 -30.79 -12.09
CA PRO A 660 26.20 -29.69 -11.96
C PRO A 660 25.48 -28.38 -11.65
N LEU A 661 25.90 -27.72 -10.56
CA LEU A 661 25.31 -26.49 -10.01
C LEU A 661 25.15 -25.39 -11.07
N ASN A 662 23.89 -25.05 -11.39
CA ASN A 662 23.47 -23.97 -12.30
C ASN A 662 22.85 -22.80 -11.48
N PRO A 663 23.16 -21.51 -11.76
CA PRO A 663 22.70 -20.35 -10.96
C PRO A 663 21.17 -20.18 -10.83
N THR A 664 20.37 -20.92 -11.58
CA THR A 664 18.89 -20.87 -11.54
C THR A 664 18.29 -21.50 -10.29
N MET A 665 19.00 -22.43 -9.61
CA MET A 665 18.54 -23.03 -8.35
C MET A 665 18.37 -22.00 -7.22
N THR A 666 19.02 -20.84 -7.32
CA THR A 666 18.93 -19.78 -6.30
C THR A 666 17.58 -19.04 -6.34
N THR A 667 16.85 -19.04 -7.46
CA THR A 667 15.63 -18.24 -7.63
C THR A 667 14.37 -18.97 -7.17
N SER A 668 14.25 -20.28 -7.43
CA SER A 668 13.10 -21.08 -6.98
C SER A 668 13.11 -21.31 -5.47
N ILE A 669 14.29 -21.51 -4.88
CA ILE A 669 14.46 -21.53 -3.42
C ILE A 669 14.15 -20.15 -2.84
N LYS A 670 14.59 -19.05 -3.48
CA LYS A 670 14.19 -17.68 -3.10
C LYS A 670 12.68 -17.44 -3.20
N ASN A 671 11.99 -18.01 -4.18
CA ASN A 671 10.55 -17.86 -4.37
C ASN A 671 9.74 -18.69 -3.35
N LEU A 672 10.22 -19.88 -2.97
CA LEU A 672 9.63 -20.68 -1.91
C LEU A 672 9.83 -20.00 -0.54
N CYS A 673 11.02 -19.47 -0.27
CA CYS A 673 11.27 -18.62 0.89
C CYS A 673 10.40 -17.35 0.85
N ARG A 674 10.21 -16.72 -0.32
CA ARG A 674 9.32 -15.56 -0.49
C ARG A 674 7.85 -15.88 -0.24
N ASN A 675 7.34 -17.04 -0.66
CA ASN A 675 5.96 -17.45 -0.39
C ASN A 675 5.72 -17.74 1.11
N VAL A 676 6.72 -18.29 1.80
CA VAL A 676 6.70 -18.41 3.27
C VAL A 676 6.79 -17.03 3.93
N GLU A 677 7.48 -16.07 3.31
CA GLU A 677 7.53 -14.66 3.74
C GLU A 677 6.26 -13.85 3.41
N ASP A 678 5.52 -14.16 2.35
CA ASP A 678 4.30 -13.44 1.96
C ASP A 678 3.10 -13.87 2.81
N ASN A 679 3.05 -15.12 3.26
CA ASN A 679 2.18 -15.55 4.37
C ASN A 679 2.60 -14.95 5.73
N ARG A 680 3.67 -14.12 5.79
CA ARG A 680 4.05 -13.36 7.00
C ARG A 680 3.31 -12.05 7.24
N ARG A 681 2.39 -11.57 6.40
CA ARG A 681 1.98 -10.15 6.49
C ARG A 681 0.48 -9.82 6.59
N THR A 682 -0.42 -10.78 6.81
CA THR A 682 -1.84 -10.56 6.40
C THR A 682 -2.95 -10.67 7.44
N GLY A 683 -2.70 -10.70 8.76
CA GLY A 683 -3.81 -10.76 9.75
C GLY A 683 -3.63 -9.95 11.04
N TYR A 684 -2.43 -9.95 11.62
CA TYR A 684 -2.19 -9.48 12.98
C TYR A 684 -1.39 -8.15 13.04
N ASP A 685 -1.17 -7.49 11.89
CA ASP A 685 -0.59 -6.13 11.83
C ASP A 685 -1.51 -5.05 12.42
N ARG A 686 -2.80 -5.37 12.64
CA ARG A 686 -3.76 -4.50 13.33
C ARG A 686 -3.55 -4.38 14.84
N LEU A 687 -2.69 -5.23 15.42
CA LEU A 687 -2.41 -5.25 16.87
C LEU A 687 -1.76 -3.96 17.39
N SER A 688 -1.29 -3.07 16.52
CA SER A 688 -0.60 -1.82 16.87
C SER A 688 0.54 -2.04 17.90
N PRO A 689 1.50 -2.95 17.62
CA PRO A 689 2.55 -3.31 18.58
C PRO A 689 3.56 -2.15 18.80
N SER A 690 4.19 -2.15 19.97
CA SER A 690 5.30 -1.25 20.31
C SER A 690 6.63 -1.90 19.92
N LEU A 691 7.09 -1.68 18.69
CA LEU A 691 8.37 -2.25 18.23
C LEU A 691 9.57 -1.64 18.96
N SER A 692 9.44 -0.41 19.49
CA SER A 692 10.45 0.25 20.31
C SER A 692 10.75 -0.48 21.63
N ALA A 693 9.83 -1.34 22.08
CA ALA A 693 9.97 -2.13 23.32
C ALA A 693 10.64 -3.49 23.11
N VAL A 694 10.94 -3.90 21.87
CA VAL A 694 11.71 -5.13 21.61
C VAL A 694 13.13 -4.96 22.15
N TYR A 695 13.73 -6.01 22.73
CA TYR A 695 15.00 -5.88 23.47
C TYR A 695 16.15 -5.28 22.64
N ASN A 696 16.19 -5.53 21.34
CA ASN A 696 17.19 -5.05 20.38
C ASN A 696 16.62 -4.03 19.39
N SER A 697 15.64 -3.22 19.82
CA SER A 697 15.07 -2.13 19.01
C SER A 697 16.10 -1.03 18.71
N ALA A 698 15.84 -0.19 17.69
CA ALA A 698 16.70 0.96 17.40
C ALA A 698 16.74 1.95 18.58
N GLU A 699 15.65 2.05 19.33
CA GLU A 699 15.55 2.86 20.54
C GLU A 699 16.35 2.28 21.70
N SER A 700 16.68 0.98 21.68
CA SER A 700 17.61 0.34 22.62
C SER A 700 19.00 0.98 22.57
N ASP A 701 19.49 1.28 21.36
CA ASP A 701 20.79 1.94 21.15
C ASP A 701 20.77 3.41 21.62
N GLU A 702 19.60 4.06 21.54
CA GLU A 702 19.43 5.43 21.99
C GLU A 702 19.52 5.58 23.52
N ILE A 703 19.13 4.54 24.26
CA ILE A 703 19.20 4.49 25.73
C ILE A 703 20.32 3.59 26.26
N ASP A 704 21.26 3.18 25.39
CA ASP A 704 22.50 2.47 25.73
C ASP A 704 22.27 1.12 26.44
N ARG A 705 21.23 0.39 26.01
CA ARG A 705 20.96 -0.98 26.47
C ARG A 705 21.85 -1.96 25.72
N GLY A 706 22.50 -2.86 26.44
CA GLY A 706 23.37 -3.86 25.85
C GLY A 706 23.57 -5.10 26.73
N PRO A 707 24.33 -6.08 26.22
CA PRO A 707 24.62 -7.31 26.93
C PRO A 707 25.59 -7.07 28.11
N CYS A 708 25.73 -8.08 28.95
CA CYS A 708 26.72 -8.12 30.01
C CYS A 708 28.11 -8.08 29.37
N THR A 709 29.02 -7.37 30.02
CA THR A 709 30.44 -7.43 29.67
C THR A 709 30.90 -8.89 29.66
N PRO A 710 31.76 -9.31 28.71
CA PRO A 710 32.28 -10.67 28.66
C PRO A 710 32.77 -11.16 30.03
N ASP A 711 32.50 -12.43 30.33
CA ASP A 711 32.88 -13.10 31.57
C ASP A 711 32.30 -12.54 32.89
N THR A 712 31.32 -11.64 32.82
CA THR A 712 30.54 -11.16 33.97
C THR A 712 29.17 -11.84 34.07
N ARG A 713 28.61 -11.93 35.28
CA ARG A 713 27.26 -12.49 35.55
C ARG A 713 27.05 -13.91 34.99
N THR A 714 28.14 -14.65 34.82
CA THR A 714 28.13 -15.93 34.11
C THR A 714 27.33 -17.00 34.84
N ALA A 715 27.36 -17.05 36.18
CA ALA A 715 26.58 -18.05 36.92
C ALA A 715 25.09 -17.69 36.98
N GLU A 716 24.71 -16.40 37.05
CA GLU A 716 23.30 -15.99 36.97
C GLU A 716 22.72 -16.34 35.60
N LEU A 717 23.46 -16.03 34.53
CA LEU A 717 23.05 -16.40 33.17
C LEU A 717 22.98 -17.92 33.00
N LYS A 718 23.92 -18.69 33.59
CA LYS A 718 23.83 -20.15 33.59
C LYS A 718 22.60 -20.65 34.34
N LYS A 719 22.24 -20.06 35.49
CA LYS A 719 21.02 -20.40 36.25
C LYS A 719 19.75 -20.12 35.44
N LEU A 720 19.67 -18.96 34.78
CA LEU A 720 18.52 -18.62 33.95
C LEU A 720 18.44 -19.56 32.73
N VAL A 721 19.56 -19.83 32.05
CA VAL A 721 19.59 -20.76 30.92
C VAL A 721 19.23 -22.19 31.36
N SER A 722 19.70 -22.66 32.53
CA SER A 722 19.31 -23.99 33.04
C SER A 722 17.81 -24.07 33.30
N TRP A 723 17.20 -23.04 33.89
CA TRP A 723 15.75 -22.97 34.09
C TRP A 723 14.99 -23.01 32.76
N THR A 724 15.47 -22.32 31.72
CA THR A 724 14.85 -22.37 30.38
C THR A 724 14.98 -23.74 29.72
N ASN A 725 15.85 -24.62 30.20
CA ASN A 725 16.10 -25.95 29.65
C ASN A 725 15.48 -27.09 30.49
N GLU A 726 14.77 -26.79 31.56
CA GLU A 726 14.11 -27.79 32.40
C GLU A 726 13.03 -28.58 31.64
N SER A 727 12.79 -29.83 32.06
CA SER A 727 11.82 -30.74 31.43
C SER A 727 10.42 -30.10 31.31
N PRO A 728 9.66 -30.35 30.22
CA PRO A 728 8.29 -29.90 30.04
C PRO A 728 7.31 -30.41 31.11
N THR A 729 7.67 -31.47 31.85
CA THR A 729 6.89 -32.00 32.98
C THR A 729 7.06 -31.17 34.26
N ASN A 730 8.09 -30.33 34.34
CA ASN A 730 8.38 -29.43 35.44
C ASN A 730 8.33 -27.97 34.94
N ARG A 731 7.18 -27.57 34.39
CA ARG A 731 6.91 -26.18 33.96
C ARG A 731 6.69 -25.31 35.19
N LYS A 732 7.78 -24.97 35.86
CA LYS A 732 7.80 -23.94 36.89
C LYS A 732 7.39 -22.60 36.22
N GLY A 733 6.49 -21.85 36.86
CA GLY A 733 5.79 -20.68 36.29
C GLY A 733 6.66 -19.46 35.98
N VAL A 734 6.11 -18.24 36.15
CA VAL A 734 6.86 -16.99 35.90
C VAL A 734 8.14 -16.95 36.76
N TYR A 735 9.29 -16.78 36.11
CA TYR A 735 10.56 -16.58 36.81
C TYR A 735 10.74 -15.10 37.11
N TRP A 736 11.06 -14.75 38.34
CA TRP A 736 11.20 -13.37 38.77
C TRP A 736 12.66 -13.00 39.04
N MET A 737 13.20 -12.06 38.24
CA MET A 737 14.50 -11.46 38.49
C MET A 737 14.33 -10.11 39.20
N ASN A 738 14.64 -10.10 40.49
CA ASN A 738 14.51 -8.95 41.38
C ASN A 738 15.88 -8.34 41.68
N GLY A 739 15.97 -7.02 41.71
CA GLY A 739 17.22 -6.32 41.98
C GLY A 739 17.00 -4.83 42.23
N MET A 740 17.82 -4.22 43.09
CA MET A 740 17.83 -2.77 43.25
C MET A 740 18.29 -2.06 41.96
N ALA A 741 18.12 -0.75 41.89
CA ALA A 741 18.61 0.04 40.76
C ALA A 741 20.12 -0.19 40.55
N GLY A 742 20.54 -0.35 39.30
CA GLY A 742 21.97 -0.48 38.98
C GLY A 742 22.61 -1.84 39.27
N THR A 743 21.84 -2.86 39.62
CA THR A 743 22.34 -4.24 39.85
C THR A 743 22.57 -5.04 38.55
N GLY A 744 22.17 -4.50 37.39
CA GLY A 744 22.38 -5.12 36.07
C GLY A 744 21.20 -5.95 35.54
N LYS A 745 19.98 -5.80 36.08
CA LYS A 745 18.77 -6.54 35.63
C LYS A 745 18.57 -6.50 34.10
N THR A 746 18.43 -5.31 33.53
CA THR A 746 18.23 -5.11 32.09
C THR A 746 19.37 -5.69 31.26
N THR A 747 20.61 -5.56 31.73
CA THR A 747 21.81 -6.11 31.08
C THR A 747 21.82 -7.65 31.08
N ILE A 748 21.39 -8.28 32.18
CA ILE A 748 21.24 -9.73 32.29
C ILE A 748 20.07 -10.20 31.42
N ALA A 749 18.93 -9.51 31.44
CA ALA A 749 17.78 -9.81 30.59
C ALA A 749 18.13 -9.70 29.10
N TYR A 750 18.89 -8.68 28.70
CA TYR A 750 19.39 -8.48 27.35
C TYR A 750 20.31 -9.63 26.92
N SER A 751 21.26 -10.01 27.79
CA SER A 751 22.17 -11.12 27.53
C SER A 751 21.44 -12.46 27.42
N LEU A 752 20.42 -12.67 28.25
CA LEU A 752 19.58 -13.85 28.17
C LEU A 752 18.78 -13.85 26.86
N CYS A 753 18.15 -12.73 26.48
CA CYS A 753 17.45 -12.60 25.20
C CYS A 753 18.38 -12.93 24.04
N THR A 754 19.60 -12.39 24.04
CA THR A 754 20.62 -12.67 23.02
C THR A 754 20.91 -14.18 22.94
N ARG A 755 21.19 -14.85 24.07
CA ARG A 755 21.44 -16.30 24.11
C ARG A 755 20.22 -17.13 23.70
N LEU A 756 19.01 -16.70 24.07
CA LEU A 756 17.78 -17.40 23.73
C LEU A 756 17.42 -17.21 22.26
N GLU A 757 17.71 -16.05 21.66
CA GLU A 757 17.55 -15.81 20.23
C GLU A 757 18.53 -16.69 19.45
N GLU A 758 19.80 -16.76 19.85
CA GLU A 758 20.81 -17.67 19.28
C GLU A 758 20.39 -19.15 19.36
N GLN A 759 19.65 -19.52 20.41
CA GLN A 759 19.13 -20.88 20.60
C GLN A 759 17.76 -21.11 19.94
N GLY A 760 17.16 -20.09 19.32
CA GLY A 760 15.81 -20.17 18.74
C GLY A 760 14.69 -20.38 19.76
N LYS A 761 14.88 -19.96 21.01
CA LYS A 761 13.94 -20.13 22.14
C LYS A 761 13.27 -18.83 22.59
N LEU A 762 13.80 -17.67 22.20
CA LEU A 762 13.19 -16.38 22.50
C LEU A 762 11.95 -16.17 21.62
N ALA A 763 10.78 -16.25 22.23
CA ALA A 763 9.52 -16.17 21.50
C ALA A 763 9.02 -14.72 21.39
N ALA A 764 9.22 -13.91 22.44
CA ALA A 764 8.92 -12.48 22.45
C ALA A 764 9.66 -11.75 23.58
N SER A 765 9.84 -10.44 23.43
CA SER A 765 10.41 -9.57 24.48
C SER A 765 9.66 -8.24 24.60
N PHE A 766 9.61 -7.67 25.81
CA PHE A 766 9.13 -6.31 26.05
C PHE A 766 9.97 -5.66 27.15
N PHE A 767 10.74 -4.63 26.81
CA PHE A 767 11.63 -3.93 27.73
C PHE A 767 11.06 -2.57 28.09
N CYS A 768 10.42 -2.49 29.26
CA CYS A 768 9.80 -1.28 29.74
C CYS A 768 10.82 -0.16 29.93
N SER A 769 10.45 1.09 29.64
CA SER A 769 11.31 2.25 29.84
C SER A 769 10.51 3.50 30.15
N ARG A 770 10.87 4.23 31.21
CA ARG A 770 10.26 5.54 31.52
C ARG A 770 10.54 6.60 30.45
N LEU A 771 11.60 6.41 29.66
CA LEU A 771 12.11 7.37 28.68
C LEU A 771 11.38 7.31 27.34
N ILE A 772 10.81 6.15 27.01
CA ILE A 772 10.14 5.91 25.73
C ILE A 772 8.64 5.75 26.00
N PRO A 773 7.78 6.68 25.55
CA PRO A 773 6.35 6.67 25.85
C PRO A 773 5.65 5.33 25.56
N GLN A 774 6.03 4.66 24.47
CA GLN A 774 5.46 3.38 24.08
C GLN A 774 5.94 2.22 24.97
N CYS A 775 7.12 2.33 25.59
CA CYS A 775 7.69 1.29 26.46
C CYS A 775 7.19 1.39 27.91
N ARG A 776 6.64 2.53 28.35
CA ARG A 776 6.02 2.68 29.67
C ARG A 776 4.51 2.42 29.70
N ASN A 777 3.89 2.21 28.53
CA ASN A 777 2.46 1.94 28.39
C ASN A 777 2.14 0.44 28.49
N VAL A 778 1.58 0.02 29.63
CA VAL A 778 1.20 -1.39 29.90
C VAL A 778 0.25 -1.97 28.85
N LYS A 779 -0.62 -1.15 28.24
CA LYS A 779 -1.62 -1.61 27.26
C LYS A 779 -1.00 -2.16 25.97
N LEU A 780 0.27 -1.85 25.71
CA LEU A 780 0.99 -2.31 24.53
C LEU A 780 1.75 -3.62 24.77
N ILE A 781 1.86 -4.10 26.01
CA ILE A 781 2.63 -5.31 26.33
C ILE A 781 2.05 -6.53 25.59
N ILE A 782 0.78 -6.87 25.85
CA ILE A 782 0.18 -8.09 25.26
C ILE A 782 0.11 -8.05 23.73
N PRO A 783 -0.34 -6.96 23.08
CA PRO A 783 -0.34 -6.89 21.62
C PRO A 783 1.06 -7.05 21.02
N THR A 784 2.09 -6.49 21.67
CA THR A 784 3.49 -6.60 21.24
C THR A 784 4.04 -8.01 21.41
N LEU A 785 3.68 -8.70 22.51
CA LEU A 785 4.05 -10.10 22.74
C LEU A 785 3.34 -11.03 21.75
N ALA A 786 2.04 -10.86 21.51
CA ALA A 786 1.28 -11.65 20.54
C ALA A 786 1.80 -11.46 19.11
N TYR A 787 2.15 -10.22 18.74
CA TYR A 787 2.78 -9.92 17.46
C TYR A 787 4.11 -10.65 17.27
N GLN A 788 5.00 -10.62 18.28
CA GLN A 788 6.28 -11.34 18.22
C GLN A 788 6.09 -12.86 18.19
N LEU A 789 5.18 -13.41 19.00
CA LEU A 789 4.83 -14.83 18.97
C LEU A 789 4.32 -15.29 17.60
N ALA A 790 3.51 -14.48 16.92
CA ALA A 790 3.06 -14.75 15.55
C ALA A 790 4.19 -14.64 14.51
N ARG A 791 5.21 -13.82 14.76
CA ARG A 791 6.41 -13.78 13.92
C ARG A 791 7.34 -14.97 14.16
N PHE A 792 7.34 -15.50 15.37
CA PHE A 792 8.13 -16.65 15.81
C PHE A 792 7.52 -17.98 15.32
N SER A 793 6.21 -18.19 15.51
CA SER A 793 5.53 -19.45 15.19
C SER A 793 4.40 -19.28 14.17
N HIS A 794 4.53 -19.96 13.03
CA HIS A 794 3.52 -19.96 11.98
C HIS A 794 2.19 -20.59 12.41
N PRO A 795 2.15 -21.75 13.10
CA PRO A 795 0.91 -22.28 13.67
C PRO A 795 0.22 -21.26 14.58
N PHE A 796 0.97 -20.64 15.49
CA PHE A 796 0.43 -19.62 16.40
C PHE A 796 -0.12 -18.42 15.63
N ARG A 797 0.58 -17.95 14.58
CA ARG A 797 0.07 -16.88 13.71
C ARG A 797 -1.29 -17.22 13.13
N SER A 798 -1.47 -18.45 12.63
CA SER A 798 -2.74 -18.85 12.01
C SER A 798 -3.87 -18.82 13.05
N ALA A 799 -3.63 -19.39 14.24
CA ALA A 799 -4.60 -19.35 15.33
C ALA A 799 -4.90 -17.92 15.82
N LEU A 800 -3.88 -17.06 15.92
CA LEU A 800 -4.05 -15.65 16.27
C LEU A 800 -4.85 -14.88 15.21
N SER A 801 -4.62 -15.17 13.93
CA SER A 801 -5.36 -14.52 12.84
C SER A 801 -6.84 -14.88 12.90
N LYS A 802 -7.19 -16.15 13.17
CA LYS A 802 -8.58 -16.56 13.43
C LYS A 802 -9.17 -15.84 14.65
N ALA A 803 -8.41 -15.72 15.74
CA ALA A 803 -8.87 -15.00 16.93
C ALA A 803 -9.19 -13.52 16.63
N LEU A 804 -8.37 -12.87 15.78
CA LEU A 804 -8.57 -11.49 15.35
C LEU A 804 -9.64 -11.34 14.25
N GLU A 805 -9.97 -12.38 13.50
CA GLU A 805 -11.15 -12.39 12.64
C GLU A 805 -12.44 -12.41 13.46
N ILE A 806 -12.44 -13.10 14.61
CA ILE A 806 -13.58 -13.20 15.52
C ILE A 806 -13.77 -11.90 16.32
N ASP A 807 -12.71 -11.34 16.92
CA ASP A 807 -12.75 -10.04 17.62
C ASP A 807 -11.59 -9.14 17.11
N PRO A 808 -11.83 -8.34 16.05
CA PRO A 808 -10.82 -7.46 15.48
C PRO A 808 -10.24 -6.44 16.47
N ASP A 809 -11.02 -6.07 17.49
CA ASP A 809 -10.66 -5.06 18.48
C ASP A 809 -10.11 -5.67 19.77
N ALA A 810 -9.81 -6.97 19.80
CA ALA A 810 -9.35 -7.69 21.00
C ALA A 810 -8.14 -7.02 21.68
N HIS A 811 -7.25 -6.38 20.91
CA HIS A 811 -6.07 -5.65 21.38
C HIS A 811 -6.37 -4.34 22.14
N THR A 812 -7.61 -3.84 22.07
CA THR A 812 -8.05 -2.63 22.79
C THR A 812 -8.86 -2.93 24.07
N ARG A 813 -9.18 -4.22 24.32
CA ARG A 813 -9.97 -4.69 25.46
C ARG A 813 -9.15 -4.64 26.77
N SER A 814 -9.72 -5.12 27.88
CA SER A 814 -8.98 -5.24 29.15
C SER A 814 -7.81 -6.22 29.05
N LEU A 815 -6.76 -6.03 29.86
CA LEU A 815 -5.52 -6.83 29.80
C LEU A 815 -5.78 -8.35 29.90
N LYS A 816 -6.74 -8.75 30.74
CA LYS A 816 -7.15 -10.17 30.86
C LYS A 816 -7.72 -10.70 29.54
N VAL A 817 -8.64 -9.96 28.91
CA VAL A 817 -9.25 -10.35 27.63
C VAL A 817 -8.23 -10.35 26.50
N GLN A 818 -7.31 -9.38 26.49
CA GLN A 818 -6.20 -9.36 25.55
C GLN A 818 -5.34 -10.63 25.69
N PHE A 819 -4.92 -10.99 26.89
CA PHE A 819 -4.08 -12.17 27.10
C PHE A 819 -4.81 -13.45 26.72
N GLU A 820 -6.08 -13.58 27.13
CA GLU A 820 -6.90 -14.75 26.82
C GLU A 820 -7.09 -14.93 25.31
N SER A 821 -7.41 -13.84 24.59
CA SER A 821 -7.79 -13.90 23.18
C SER A 821 -6.58 -13.91 22.26
N LEU A 822 -5.49 -13.23 22.62
CA LEU A 822 -4.33 -13.02 21.75
C LEU A 822 -3.15 -13.94 22.07
N ILE A 823 -3.06 -14.51 23.27
CA ILE A 823 -1.94 -15.39 23.66
C ILE A 823 -2.45 -16.77 24.06
N LEU A 824 -3.36 -16.85 25.04
CA LEU A 824 -3.77 -18.12 25.64
C LEU A 824 -4.51 -19.03 24.66
N LYS A 825 -5.65 -18.57 24.10
CA LYS A 825 -6.48 -19.38 23.19
C LYS A 825 -5.70 -19.80 21.94
N PRO A 826 -4.96 -18.90 21.24
CA PRO A 826 -4.14 -19.31 20.11
C PRO A 826 -3.05 -20.32 20.51
N SER A 827 -2.39 -20.15 21.66
CA SER A 827 -1.37 -21.09 22.13
C SER A 827 -1.94 -22.47 22.45
N LEU A 828 -3.17 -22.55 22.98
CA LEU A 828 -3.84 -23.81 23.29
C LEU A 828 -4.27 -24.53 22.00
N GLU A 829 -4.76 -23.80 20.99
CA GLU A 829 -5.15 -24.38 19.69
C GLU A 829 -3.95 -25.07 19.01
N VAL A 830 -2.75 -24.49 19.13
CA VAL A 830 -1.53 -25.01 18.48
C VAL A 830 -0.51 -25.60 19.45
N GLN A 831 -0.95 -26.02 20.64
CA GLN A 831 -0.09 -26.47 21.73
C GLN A 831 0.92 -27.54 21.31
N ASN A 832 0.50 -28.49 20.47
CA ASN A 832 1.33 -29.60 19.99
C ASN A 832 2.31 -29.21 18.88
N ALA A 833 2.13 -28.03 18.27
CA ALA A 833 2.96 -27.53 17.17
C ALA A 833 3.95 -26.44 17.62
N LEU A 834 3.85 -25.98 18.86
CA LEU A 834 4.79 -25.02 19.45
C LEU A 834 6.02 -25.75 19.99
N PRO A 835 7.24 -25.23 19.76
CA PRO A 835 8.45 -25.79 20.36
C PRO A 835 8.35 -25.86 21.88
N GLU A 836 9.00 -26.87 22.47
CA GLU A 836 9.08 -26.98 23.91
C GLU A 836 10.00 -25.88 24.48
N ASN A 837 9.65 -25.34 25.64
CA ASN A 837 10.44 -24.34 26.37
C ASN A 837 10.60 -22.98 25.66
N LEU A 838 9.54 -22.46 25.05
CA LEU A 838 9.53 -21.07 24.59
C LEU A 838 9.62 -20.09 25.76
N VAL A 839 10.36 -19.00 25.57
CA VAL A 839 10.57 -18.00 26.61
C VAL A 839 10.11 -16.63 26.13
N VAL A 840 9.34 -15.95 26.99
CA VAL A 840 8.96 -14.56 26.84
C VAL A 840 9.60 -13.74 27.95
N VAL A 841 10.25 -12.63 27.61
CA VAL A 841 10.95 -11.78 28.58
C VAL A 841 10.26 -10.43 28.69
N VAL A 842 9.85 -10.04 29.90
CA VAL A 842 9.34 -8.71 30.22
C VAL A 842 10.29 -8.05 31.21
N ASP A 843 11.11 -7.11 30.73
CA ASP A 843 12.13 -6.44 31.53
C ASP A 843 11.62 -5.13 32.13
N ALA A 844 12.08 -4.83 33.34
CA ALA A 844 11.88 -3.56 34.04
C ALA A 844 10.40 -3.18 34.22
N LEU A 845 9.55 -4.13 34.61
CA LEU A 845 8.11 -3.90 34.72
C LEU A 845 7.73 -2.74 35.69
N ASP A 846 8.61 -2.41 36.64
CA ASP A 846 8.52 -1.23 37.52
C ASP A 846 8.70 0.14 36.81
N GLU A 847 9.00 0.14 35.52
CA GLU A 847 9.15 1.35 34.70
C GLU A 847 7.87 1.76 33.95
N CYS A 848 6.76 1.04 34.12
CA CYS A 848 5.46 1.41 33.58
C CYS A 848 4.80 2.56 34.37
N GLU A 849 3.96 3.37 33.70
CA GLU A 849 3.36 4.58 34.30
C GLU A 849 2.30 4.31 35.39
N ASN A 850 1.59 3.18 35.31
CA ASN A 850 0.39 2.93 36.12
C ASN A 850 0.56 1.66 36.98
N GLU A 851 0.72 1.86 38.29
CA GLU A 851 0.97 0.77 39.26
C GLU A 851 -0.16 -0.28 39.28
N ASP A 852 -1.43 0.13 39.21
CA ASP A 852 -2.58 -0.79 39.20
C ASP A 852 -2.59 -1.69 37.96
N SER A 853 -2.31 -1.11 36.79
CA SER A 853 -2.24 -1.81 35.52
C SER A 853 -1.02 -2.75 35.49
N THR A 854 0.10 -2.33 36.07
CA THR A 854 1.29 -3.16 36.29
C THR A 854 0.96 -4.38 37.17
N GLY A 855 0.17 -4.19 38.21
CA GLY A 855 -0.37 -5.29 39.02
C GLY A 855 -1.22 -6.26 38.20
N GLN A 856 -2.14 -5.74 37.37
CA GLN A 856 -3.04 -6.57 36.55
C GLN A 856 -2.32 -7.38 35.47
N ILE A 857 -1.33 -6.80 34.77
CA ILE A 857 -0.52 -7.56 33.81
C ILE A 857 0.26 -8.65 34.52
N LEU A 858 0.80 -8.36 35.70
CA LEU A 858 1.53 -9.34 36.48
C LEU A 858 0.62 -10.50 36.94
N ASP A 859 -0.57 -10.20 37.47
CA ASP A 859 -1.56 -11.22 37.84
C ASP A 859 -1.95 -12.09 36.65
N THR A 860 -2.02 -11.50 35.45
CA THR A 860 -2.35 -12.20 34.20
C THR A 860 -1.23 -13.14 33.77
N LEU A 861 0.03 -12.70 33.83
CA LEU A 861 1.20 -13.52 33.49
C LEU A 861 1.40 -14.66 34.51
N ILE A 862 1.21 -14.39 35.81
CA ILE A 862 1.34 -15.40 36.87
C ILE A 862 0.22 -16.45 36.77
N SER A 863 -1.00 -16.02 36.42
CA SER A 863 -2.16 -16.92 36.30
C SER A 863 -2.21 -17.64 34.94
N SER A 864 -1.10 -17.66 34.19
CA SER A 864 -1.03 -18.33 32.89
C SER A 864 -1.29 -19.84 33.02
N ASP A 865 -2.08 -20.39 32.10
CA ASP A 865 -2.44 -21.81 32.09
C ASP A 865 -1.20 -22.71 31.85
N PRO A 866 -0.91 -23.71 32.70
CA PRO A 866 0.30 -24.54 32.58
C PRO A 866 0.36 -25.37 31.28
N ARG A 867 -0.76 -25.49 30.57
CA ARG A 867 -0.83 -26.21 29.28
C ARG A 867 -0.06 -25.46 28.18
N ILE A 868 0.02 -24.14 28.19
CA ILE A 868 0.77 -23.43 27.14
C ILE A 868 2.27 -23.67 27.29
N PRO A 869 3.02 -23.95 26.21
CA PRO A 869 4.45 -24.25 26.27
C PRO A 869 5.32 -22.97 26.33
N ILE A 870 4.85 -21.93 27.03
CA ILE A 870 5.50 -20.62 27.13
C ILE A 870 5.88 -20.34 28.59
N ARG A 871 7.15 -20.04 28.84
CA ARG A 871 7.71 -19.59 30.12
C ARG A 871 7.89 -18.08 30.09
N PHE A 872 7.64 -17.41 31.21
CA PHE A 872 7.79 -15.97 31.32
C PHE A 872 8.91 -15.62 32.29
N LEU A 873 9.87 -14.79 31.87
CA LEU A 873 10.80 -14.11 32.75
C LEU A 873 10.31 -12.68 32.94
N VAL A 874 10.11 -12.26 34.19
CA VAL A 874 9.79 -10.88 34.54
C VAL A 874 10.92 -10.31 35.37
N SER A 875 11.43 -9.14 34.99
CA SER A 875 12.39 -8.40 35.82
C SER A 875 11.74 -7.16 36.42
N SER A 876 12.05 -6.87 37.69
CA SER A 876 11.59 -5.64 38.34
C SER A 876 12.43 -5.24 39.55
N ARG A 877 12.21 -4.03 40.05
CA ARG A 877 12.54 -3.65 41.43
C ARG A 877 11.56 -4.29 42.43
N PRO A 878 11.94 -4.40 43.72
CA PRO A 878 11.05 -4.88 44.77
C PRO A 878 10.08 -3.79 45.24
N GLU A 879 9.39 -3.13 44.30
CA GLU A 879 8.34 -2.18 44.65
C GLU A 879 7.23 -2.90 45.43
N PRO A 880 6.63 -2.30 46.47
CA PRO A 880 5.72 -2.99 47.39
C PRO A 880 4.61 -3.78 46.70
N GLU A 881 4.07 -3.25 45.61
CA GLU A 881 2.93 -3.79 44.87
C GLU A 881 3.30 -5.00 43.98
N ILE A 882 4.50 -5.00 43.41
CA ILE A 882 5.07 -6.13 42.66
C ILE A 882 5.55 -7.20 43.64
N TYR A 883 6.26 -6.79 44.68
CA TYR A 883 6.79 -7.67 45.71
C TYR A 883 5.66 -8.44 46.39
N ARG A 884 4.56 -7.78 46.79
CA ARG A 884 3.43 -8.46 47.45
C ARG A 884 2.80 -9.54 46.56
N ARG A 885 2.64 -9.29 45.25
CA ARG A 885 2.09 -10.28 44.30
C ARG A 885 3.03 -11.45 44.05
N MET A 886 4.32 -11.17 43.83
CA MET A 886 5.32 -12.20 43.59
C MET A 886 5.62 -13.02 44.84
N ALA A 887 5.67 -12.39 46.02
CA ALA A 887 5.96 -13.05 47.29
C ALA A 887 4.78 -13.90 47.80
N ALA A 888 3.53 -13.51 47.52
CA ALA A 888 2.35 -14.22 48.01
C ALA A 888 2.09 -15.58 47.35
N ARG A 889 2.83 -15.96 46.30
CA ARG A 889 2.54 -17.17 45.50
C ARG A 889 3.74 -18.10 45.22
N HIS A 890 4.92 -17.78 45.75
CA HIS A 890 6.12 -18.61 45.59
C HIS A 890 6.68 -19.03 46.95
N GLU A 891 6.28 -20.21 47.43
CA GLU A 891 7.02 -20.95 48.48
C GLU A 891 8.28 -21.62 47.92
N ASP A 892 8.45 -21.68 46.59
CA ASP A 892 9.59 -22.29 45.89
C ASP A 892 10.66 -21.22 45.57
N SER A 893 11.76 -21.23 46.33
CA SER A 893 12.88 -20.30 46.19
C SER A 893 13.63 -20.42 44.85
N ASP A 894 13.39 -21.49 44.08
CA ASP A 894 14.07 -21.77 42.82
C ASP A 894 13.63 -20.85 41.66
N LEU A 895 12.44 -20.26 41.72
CA LEU A 895 11.88 -19.39 40.66
C LEU A 895 12.21 -17.90 40.82
N ARG A 896 13.15 -17.58 41.71
CA ARG A 896 13.55 -16.21 42.03
C ARG A 896 15.07 -16.05 41.87
N LEU A 897 15.48 -14.94 41.29
CA LEU A 897 16.86 -14.47 41.30
C LEU A 897 16.90 -13.08 41.93
N VAL A 898 17.55 -12.96 43.09
CA VAL A 898 17.68 -11.69 43.82
C VAL A 898 19.10 -11.17 43.67
N LEU A 899 19.28 -10.18 42.81
CA LEU A 899 20.61 -9.67 42.45
C LEU A 899 21.32 -8.92 43.59
N HIS A 900 20.56 -8.44 44.58
CA HIS A 900 21.10 -7.73 45.75
C HIS A 900 21.35 -8.65 46.96
N GLU A 901 21.17 -9.96 46.80
CA GLU A 901 21.52 -10.98 47.79
C GLU A 901 22.69 -11.85 47.31
N LEU A 902 23.32 -11.46 46.19
CA LEU A 902 24.46 -12.19 45.64
C LEU A 902 25.71 -11.97 46.48
N ASP A 903 26.61 -12.96 46.43
CA ASP A 903 27.90 -12.92 47.09
C ASP A 903 28.72 -11.70 46.64
N ALA A 904 29.15 -10.89 47.61
CA ALA A 904 29.77 -9.60 47.36
C ALA A 904 31.13 -9.72 46.66
N GLU A 905 31.93 -10.73 47.01
CA GLU A 905 33.25 -10.99 46.40
C GLU A 905 33.09 -11.35 44.93
N ARG A 906 32.10 -12.19 44.61
CA ARG A 906 31.78 -12.55 43.23
C ARG A 906 31.30 -11.36 42.41
N VAL A 907 30.45 -10.50 42.97
CA VAL A 907 29.99 -9.29 42.28
C VAL A 907 31.14 -8.30 42.06
N GLN A 908 32.05 -8.16 43.02
CA GLN A 908 33.25 -7.34 42.87
C GLN A 908 34.17 -7.84 41.76
N ASN A 909 34.39 -9.15 41.65
CA ASN A 909 35.16 -9.75 40.56
C ASN A 909 34.54 -9.46 39.18
N ASP A 910 33.20 -9.47 39.08
CA ASP A 910 32.52 -9.10 37.84
C ASP A 910 32.61 -7.59 37.55
N ILE A 911 32.56 -6.74 38.58
CA ILE A 911 32.78 -5.29 38.45
C ILE A 911 34.22 -4.98 38.00
N GLU A 912 35.20 -5.73 38.52
CA GLU A 912 36.58 -5.60 38.09
C GLU A 912 36.71 -5.85 36.59
N LYS A 913 36.17 -6.97 36.10
CA LYS A 913 36.15 -7.28 34.66
C LYS A 913 35.42 -6.22 33.84
N HIS A 914 34.28 -5.73 34.34
CA HIS A 914 33.55 -4.63 33.71
C HIS A 914 34.39 -3.37 33.59
N LEU A 915 35.05 -2.94 34.66
CA LEU A 915 35.94 -1.77 34.65
C LEU A 915 37.15 -1.97 33.74
N ARG A 916 37.74 -3.17 33.67
CA ARG A 916 38.84 -3.47 32.73
C ARG A 916 38.40 -3.30 31.28
N HIS A 917 37.22 -3.80 30.95
CA HIS A 917 36.67 -3.69 29.61
C HIS A 917 36.29 -2.25 29.28
N GLU A 918 35.61 -1.56 30.20
CA GLU A 918 35.24 -0.17 29.97
C GLU A 918 36.50 0.68 29.85
N LEU A 919 37.41 0.68 30.81
CA LEU A 919 38.58 1.57 30.83
C LEU A 919 39.75 1.08 29.94
N GLU A 920 39.48 0.20 28.97
CA GLU A 920 40.47 -0.26 28.01
C GLU A 920 41.09 0.93 27.26
N GLY A 921 42.42 0.97 27.21
CA GLY A 921 43.17 2.06 26.57
C GLY A 921 43.39 3.31 27.44
N ILE A 922 42.95 3.33 28.70
CA ILE A 922 43.22 4.43 29.64
C ILE A 922 44.39 4.04 30.56
N PRO A 923 45.45 4.87 30.66
CA PRO A 923 46.60 4.57 31.51
C PRO A 923 46.20 4.66 32.99
N LEU A 924 46.18 3.52 33.68
CA LEU A 924 45.85 3.41 35.10
C LEU A 924 46.95 2.63 35.82
N THR A 925 47.40 3.14 36.97
CA THR A 925 48.27 2.35 37.87
C THR A 925 47.47 1.24 38.53
N SER A 926 48.14 0.16 38.95
CA SER A 926 47.48 -0.95 39.67
C SER A 926 46.75 -0.48 40.93
N ALA A 927 47.29 0.51 41.63
CA ALA A 927 46.68 1.10 42.83
C ALA A 927 45.39 1.89 42.50
N GLN A 928 45.41 2.70 41.44
CA GLN A 928 44.21 3.44 40.99
C GLN A 928 43.13 2.47 40.54
N PHE A 929 43.50 1.43 39.79
CA PHE A 929 42.54 0.44 39.32
C PHE A 929 41.89 -0.33 40.48
N SER A 930 42.67 -0.84 41.43
CA SER A 930 42.14 -1.49 42.64
C SER A 930 41.24 -0.56 43.46
N GLY A 931 41.62 0.72 43.60
CA GLY A 931 40.80 1.71 44.29
C GLY A 931 39.45 1.96 43.60
N LEU A 932 39.40 1.99 42.26
CA LEU A 932 38.13 2.16 41.52
C LEU A 932 37.19 0.96 41.71
N VAL A 933 37.74 -0.25 41.78
CA VAL A 933 36.98 -1.48 42.08
C VAL A 933 36.41 -1.41 43.49
N GLU A 934 37.23 -1.03 44.47
CA GLU A 934 36.82 -0.88 45.87
C GLU A 934 35.69 0.17 46.02
N LYS A 935 35.84 1.35 45.38
CA LYS A 935 34.82 2.41 45.38
C LYS A 935 33.50 1.98 44.75
N SER A 936 33.56 1.14 43.73
CA SER A 936 32.36 0.65 43.03
C SER A 936 31.54 -0.32 43.89
N GLY A 937 32.13 -0.90 44.94
CA GLY A 937 31.44 -1.83 45.84
C GLY A 937 30.83 -2.99 45.07
N VAL A 938 29.52 -3.21 45.23
CA VAL A 938 28.74 -4.22 44.49
C VAL A 938 27.75 -3.60 43.49
N LEU A 939 27.96 -2.34 43.10
CA LEU A 939 27.04 -1.56 42.26
C LEU A 939 27.62 -1.29 40.87
N PHE A 940 27.11 -1.99 39.85
CA PHE A 940 27.49 -1.76 38.46
C PHE A 940 27.20 -0.35 37.99
N ILE A 941 26.09 0.27 38.43
CA ILE A 941 25.78 1.67 38.09
C ILE A 941 26.87 2.64 38.55
N TYR A 942 27.53 2.38 39.68
CA TYR A 942 28.66 3.19 40.13
C TYR A 942 29.82 3.00 39.17
N ALA A 943 30.22 1.74 38.93
CA ALA A 943 31.32 1.39 38.04
C ALA A 943 31.15 1.98 36.63
N SER A 944 29.98 1.82 36.00
CA SER A 944 29.71 2.36 34.67
C SER A 944 29.64 3.89 34.64
N THR A 945 29.17 4.53 35.72
CA THR A 945 29.15 6.00 35.82
C THR A 945 30.56 6.56 35.99
N ALA A 946 31.35 5.97 36.88
CA ALA A 946 32.76 6.29 37.09
C ALA A 946 33.58 6.10 35.80
N ALA A 947 33.43 4.95 35.14
CA ALA A 947 34.18 4.65 33.92
C ALA A 947 33.86 5.63 32.78
N ARG A 948 32.58 5.93 32.55
CA ARG A 948 32.18 6.92 31.55
C ARG A 948 32.67 8.34 31.90
N TYR A 949 32.66 8.71 33.18
CA TYR A 949 33.20 9.99 33.63
C TYR A 949 34.72 10.08 33.37
N ILE A 950 35.48 9.03 33.66
CA ILE A 950 36.93 8.97 33.39
C ILE A 950 37.22 9.01 31.88
N LYS A 951 36.54 8.18 31.07
CA LYS A 951 36.65 8.17 29.60
C LYS A 951 36.47 9.53 28.98
N HIS A 952 35.45 10.27 29.41
CA HIS A 952 35.23 11.62 28.88
C HIS A 952 36.32 12.60 29.30
N GLY A 953 36.99 12.39 30.45
CA GLY A 953 38.16 13.17 30.84
C GLY A 953 39.35 12.98 29.90
N LEU A 954 39.46 11.81 29.26
CA LEU A 954 40.54 11.50 28.31
C LEU A 954 40.51 12.42 27.09
N ALA A 955 39.31 12.71 26.55
CA ALA A 955 39.12 13.62 25.42
C ALA A 955 39.61 15.06 25.68
N TRP A 956 39.88 15.40 26.95
CA TRP A 956 40.33 16.73 27.39
C TRP A 956 41.62 16.67 28.20
N SER A 957 42.30 15.51 28.23
CA SER A 957 43.54 15.29 28.98
C SER A 957 43.45 15.57 30.49
N VAL A 958 42.26 15.40 31.10
CA VAL A 958 41.99 15.59 32.54
C VAL A 958 41.54 14.30 33.23
N HIS A 959 41.83 13.14 32.62
CA HIS A 959 41.41 11.85 33.15
C HIS A 959 42.05 11.52 34.50
N GLU A 960 43.32 11.90 34.73
CA GLU A 960 44.01 11.72 36.02
C GLU A 960 43.29 12.47 37.16
N GLU A 961 42.92 13.73 36.96
CA GLU A 961 42.16 14.52 37.95
C GLU A 961 40.80 13.86 38.29
N ARG A 962 40.14 13.26 37.29
CA ARG A 962 38.87 12.56 37.49
C ARG A 962 39.04 11.25 38.24
N ILE A 963 40.14 10.54 38.01
CA ILE A 963 40.48 9.30 38.73
C ILE A 963 40.75 9.64 40.21
N ASP A 964 41.63 10.60 40.47
CA ASP A 964 41.98 11.00 41.84
C ASP A 964 40.76 11.52 42.62
N MET A 965 39.87 12.24 41.95
CA MET A 965 38.61 12.71 42.54
C MET A 965 37.70 11.55 42.99
N ILE A 966 37.50 10.54 42.13
CA ILE A 966 36.69 9.36 42.49
C ILE A 966 37.35 8.59 43.64
N LEU A 967 38.66 8.43 43.61
CA LEU A 967 39.42 7.73 44.65
C LEU A 967 39.40 8.47 46.00
N GLY A 968 39.31 9.80 45.99
CA GLY A 968 39.22 10.66 47.17
C GLY A 968 37.87 10.65 47.89
N LEU A 969 36.83 10.02 47.32
CA LEU A 969 35.52 9.88 47.97
C LEU A 969 35.58 8.94 49.19
N SER A 970 34.63 9.01 50.11
CA SER A 970 34.47 8.01 51.18
C SER A 970 34.21 6.61 50.61
N ALA A 971 34.72 5.55 51.24
CA ALA A 971 34.30 4.19 50.90
C ALA A 971 32.87 3.95 51.43
N ALA A 972 32.04 3.26 50.67
CA ALA A 972 30.67 2.95 51.06
C ALA A 972 30.68 2.04 52.32
N SER A 973 30.07 2.50 53.42
CA SER A 973 30.03 1.75 54.68
C SER A 973 29.09 0.53 54.66
N ASP A 974 28.18 0.45 53.68
CA ASP A 974 27.31 -0.69 53.42
C ASP A 974 27.15 -0.91 51.89
N GLY A 975 27.48 -2.10 51.40
CA GLY A 975 27.64 -2.40 49.96
C GLY A 975 26.42 -2.14 49.05
N TYR A 976 25.23 -1.94 49.62
CA TYR A 976 24.00 -1.66 48.86
C TYR A 976 23.41 -0.26 49.13
N SER A 977 24.13 0.62 49.82
CA SER A 977 23.63 1.96 50.13
C SER A 977 23.63 2.86 48.89
N HIS A 978 22.47 3.43 48.55
CA HIS A 978 22.32 4.47 47.53
C HIS A 978 23.19 5.73 47.82
N GLN A 979 23.67 5.90 49.05
CA GLN A 979 24.52 7.04 49.44
C GLN A 979 25.81 7.12 48.62
N ALA A 980 26.45 5.99 48.29
CA ALA A 980 27.68 6.01 47.50
C ALA A 980 27.45 6.52 46.07
N VAL A 981 26.31 6.16 45.47
CA VAL A 981 25.91 6.65 44.15
C VAL A 981 25.54 8.14 44.22
N ASP A 982 24.82 8.56 45.27
CA ASP A 982 24.47 9.96 45.51
C ASP A 982 25.73 10.83 45.73
N GLU A 983 26.74 10.34 46.45
CA GLU A 983 28.05 10.99 46.65
C GLU A 983 28.82 11.14 45.33
N LEU A 984 28.84 10.10 44.49
CA LEU A 984 29.47 10.16 43.17
C LEU A 984 28.81 11.22 42.28
N TYR A 985 27.47 11.20 42.17
CA TYR A 985 26.74 12.19 41.38
C TYR A 985 26.89 13.61 41.93
N SER A 986 26.81 13.78 43.25
CA SER A 986 26.99 15.08 43.90
C SER A 986 28.38 15.65 43.63
N THR A 987 29.41 14.82 43.64
CA THR A 987 30.78 15.24 43.36
C THR A 987 30.98 15.63 41.90
N ILE A 988 30.42 14.84 40.95
CA ILE A 988 30.42 15.17 39.52
C ILE A 988 29.69 16.51 39.28
N LEU A 989 28.52 16.70 39.89
CA LEU A 989 27.72 17.94 39.79
C LEU A 989 28.46 19.14 40.37
N ASN A 990 29.04 19.00 41.57
CA ASN A 990 29.80 20.07 42.22
C ASN A 990 31.01 20.48 41.37
N GLN A 991 31.76 19.52 40.82
CA GLN A 991 32.90 19.81 39.94
C GLN A 991 32.46 20.49 38.64
N ALA A 992 31.35 20.04 38.03
CA ALA A 992 30.81 20.67 36.84
C ALA A 992 30.39 22.13 37.11
N LEU A 993 29.77 22.41 38.26
CA LEU A 993 29.34 23.76 38.66
C LEU A 993 30.51 24.67 39.10
N GLN A 994 31.57 24.09 39.67
CA GLN A 994 32.75 24.82 40.16
C GLN A 994 33.87 24.95 39.11
N ASN A 995 33.71 24.36 37.93
CA ASN A 995 34.70 24.37 36.86
C ASN A 995 35.22 25.79 36.56
N PRO A 996 36.51 26.09 36.78
CA PRO A 996 37.06 27.43 36.61
C PRO A 996 37.04 27.93 35.16
N LYS A 997 36.88 27.02 34.18
CA LYS A 997 36.75 27.36 32.74
C LYS A 997 35.34 27.83 32.35
N LEU A 998 34.35 27.66 33.22
CA LEU A 998 32.98 28.18 33.03
C LEU A 998 32.89 29.60 33.59
N ASP A 999 32.61 30.58 32.73
CA ASP A 999 32.29 31.94 33.16
C ASP A 999 31.01 32.01 34.01
N GLN A 1000 30.82 33.13 34.71
CA GLN A 1000 29.69 33.31 35.62
C GLN A 1000 28.32 33.22 34.92
N SER A 1001 28.23 33.61 33.64
CA SER A 1001 26.98 33.55 32.88
C SER A 1001 26.61 32.12 32.53
N ASN A 1002 27.58 31.33 32.05
CA ASN A 1002 27.40 29.93 31.71
C ASN A 1002 27.13 29.07 32.95
N ARG A 1003 27.69 29.40 34.12
CA ARG A 1003 27.33 28.75 35.39
C ARG A 1003 25.86 28.97 35.77
N THR A 1004 25.35 30.19 35.60
CA THR A 1004 23.93 30.50 35.82
C THR A 1004 23.05 29.74 34.85
N TRP A 1005 23.42 29.69 33.56
CA TRP A 1005 22.68 28.94 32.55
C TRP A 1005 22.67 27.43 32.81
N LEU A 1006 23.78 26.86 33.28
CA LEU A 1006 23.84 25.44 33.65
C LEU A 1006 22.90 25.14 34.82
N LYS A 1007 22.82 26.00 35.84
CA LYS A 1007 21.87 25.84 36.96
C LYS A 1007 20.42 25.91 36.49
N ILE A 1008 20.06 26.95 35.73
CA ILE A 1008 18.70 27.11 35.18
C ILE A 1008 18.31 25.90 34.30
N LEU A 1009 19.25 25.41 33.49
CA LEU A 1009 19.03 24.24 32.66
C LEU A 1009 18.77 22.98 33.50
N LEU A 1010 19.57 22.73 34.54
CA LEU A 1010 19.37 21.61 35.47
C LEU A 1010 18.03 21.73 36.20
N ASP A 1011 17.70 22.90 36.75
CA ASP A 1011 16.42 23.16 37.41
C ASP A 1011 15.24 22.89 36.46
N THR A 1012 15.35 23.34 35.21
CA THR A 1012 14.33 23.09 34.19
C THR A 1012 14.19 21.59 33.89
N ILE A 1013 15.30 20.86 33.74
CA ILE A 1013 15.27 19.41 33.51
C ILE A 1013 14.57 18.67 34.65
N ILE A 1014 14.76 19.11 35.90
CA ILE A 1014 14.13 18.55 37.10
C ILE A 1014 12.62 18.85 37.11
N CYS A 1015 12.22 20.05 36.72
CA CYS A 1015 10.83 20.51 36.78
C CYS A 1015 9.94 20.00 35.64
N VAL A 1016 10.49 19.67 34.47
CA VAL A 1016 9.65 19.26 33.33
C VAL A 1016 9.01 17.89 33.63
N GLN A 1017 7.69 17.79 33.41
CA GLN A 1017 6.91 16.58 33.69
C GLN A 1017 7.24 15.43 32.74
N GLU A 1018 7.54 15.74 31.47
CA GLU A 1018 7.88 14.79 30.41
C GLU A 1018 9.33 14.99 29.91
N PRO A 1019 9.97 13.96 29.33
CA PRO A 1019 11.31 14.14 28.79
C PRO A 1019 11.35 15.14 27.63
N ALA A 1020 12.13 16.22 27.80
CA ALA A 1020 12.25 17.27 26.80
C ALA A 1020 13.47 17.08 25.89
N THR A 1021 13.32 17.44 24.61
CA THR A 1021 14.45 17.47 23.65
C THR A 1021 15.37 18.66 23.93
N THR A 1022 16.61 18.63 23.40
CA THR A 1022 17.55 19.76 23.55
C THR A 1022 17.06 21.04 22.88
N SER A 1023 16.27 20.94 21.81
CA SER A 1023 15.62 22.09 21.18
C SER A 1023 14.47 22.64 22.03
N THR A 1024 13.66 21.76 22.62
CA THR A 1024 12.61 22.16 23.57
C THR A 1024 13.20 22.86 24.78
N LEU A 1025 14.26 22.30 25.38
CA LEU A 1025 14.94 22.92 26.51
C LEU A 1025 15.53 24.27 26.12
N ALA A 1026 16.23 24.37 24.98
CA ALA A 1026 16.75 25.65 24.49
C ALA A 1026 15.63 26.71 24.37
N GLY A 1027 14.47 26.33 23.83
CA GLY A 1027 13.30 27.19 23.76
C GLY A 1027 12.73 27.60 25.12
N LEU A 1028 12.63 26.67 26.07
CA LEU A 1028 12.07 26.91 27.41
C LEU A 1028 12.92 27.87 28.24
N ILE A 1029 14.26 27.75 28.16
CA ILE A 1029 15.18 28.61 28.92
C ILE A 1029 15.70 29.80 28.11
N GLY A 1030 15.30 29.97 26.85
CA GLY A 1030 15.67 31.13 26.03
C GLY A 1030 17.11 31.10 25.48
N LEU A 1031 17.69 29.91 25.30
CA LEU A 1031 18.95 29.74 24.58
C LEU A 1031 18.73 29.72 23.07
N LYS A 1032 19.72 30.17 22.30
CA LYS A 1032 19.60 30.36 20.83
C LYS A 1032 19.66 29.06 20.03
N SER A 1033 20.18 27.97 20.60
CA SER A 1033 20.31 26.69 19.90
C SER A 1033 20.44 25.49 20.84
N SER A 1034 20.12 24.29 20.33
CA SER A 1034 20.39 23.00 20.98
C SER A 1034 21.88 22.77 21.28
N GLN A 1035 22.77 23.31 20.44
CA GLN A 1035 24.23 23.23 20.63
C GLN A 1035 24.70 23.93 21.91
N GLN A 1036 24.02 25.01 22.32
CA GLN A 1036 24.33 25.68 23.60
C GLN A 1036 23.90 24.82 24.80
N VAL A 1037 22.76 24.14 24.71
CA VAL A 1037 22.31 23.18 25.74
C VAL A 1037 23.32 22.04 25.89
N GLU A 1038 23.77 21.45 24.78
CA GLU A 1038 24.80 20.41 24.78
C GLU A 1038 26.14 20.92 25.32
N GLY A 1039 26.53 22.14 24.96
CA GLY A 1039 27.75 22.79 25.45
C GLY A 1039 27.73 23.02 26.97
N LEU A 1040 26.58 23.43 27.53
CA LEU A 1040 26.40 23.65 28.97
C LEU A 1040 26.37 22.34 29.75
N LEU A 1041 25.74 21.31 29.21
CA LEU A 1041 25.73 19.98 29.84
C LEU A 1041 27.10 19.31 29.75
N ARG A 1042 27.96 19.67 28.78
CA ARG A 1042 29.28 19.04 28.48
C ARG A 1042 30.15 18.70 29.70
N PRO A 1043 30.27 19.55 30.73
CA PRO A 1043 31.05 19.23 31.93
C PRO A 1043 30.51 18.06 32.76
N LEU A 1044 29.21 17.76 32.64
CA LEU A 1044 28.54 16.62 33.28
C LEU A 1044 28.70 15.32 32.48
N TYR A 1045 29.19 15.36 31.24
CA TYR A 1045 29.19 14.20 30.34
C TYR A 1045 30.15 13.12 30.86
N SER A 1046 29.53 12.04 31.33
CA SER A 1046 29.76 10.68 30.88
C SER A 1046 28.97 10.54 29.56
N SER A 1047 29.62 10.35 28.41
CA SER A 1047 28.99 10.55 27.10
C SER A 1047 27.75 9.68 26.84
N LYS A 1048 26.66 10.32 26.37
CA LYS A 1048 25.32 9.79 26.00
C LYS A 1048 24.17 9.90 27.01
N VAL A 1049 24.23 10.82 27.98
CA VAL A 1049 23.02 11.23 28.69
C VAL A 1049 22.33 12.34 27.88
N ARG A 1050 21.43 11.98 26.95
CA ARG A 1050 20.45 12.94 26.37
C ARG A 1050 19.72 13.62 27.53
N ALA A 1051 19.25 14.87 27.41
CA ALA A 1051 18.52 15.56 28.48
C ALA A 1051 17.35 14.73 29.08
N THR A 1052 16.81 13.80 28.26
CA THR A 1052 15.89 12.71 28.59
C THR A 1052 16.36 11.79 29.73
N LEU A 1053 17.65 11.42 29.79
CA LEU A 1053 18.26 10.47 30.73
C LEU A 1053 18.63 11.11 32.09
N LEU A 1054 18.64 12.44 32.22
CA LEU A 1054 18.86 13.12 33.50
C LEU A 1054 17.61 13.11 34.39
N GLN A 1055 16.41 13.02 33.82
CA GLN A 1055 15.14 13.06 34.57
C GLN A 1055 14.97 11.95 35.62
N PRO A 1056 15.33 10.67 35.36
CA PRO A 1056 15.23 9.63 36.38
C PRO A 1056 16.26 9.77 37.51
N ILE A 1057 17.43 10.40 37.23
CA ILE A 1057 18.53 10.57 38.18
C ILE A 1057 18.15 11.61 39.25
N PHE A 1058 17.47 12.70 38.86
CA PHE A 1058 17.02 13.74 39.78
C PHE A 1058 15.68 13.47 40.47
N ARG A 1059 14.92 12.45 40.05
CA ARG A 1059 13.71 12.00 40.76
C ARG A 1059 13.99 10.98 41.88
N SER A 1060 15.25 10.73 42.24
CA SER A 1060 15.61 10.04 43.48
C SER A 1060 15.20 10.91 44.69
N PRO A 1061 14.34 10.44 45.60
CA PRO A 1061 13.85 11.26 46.72
C PRO A 1061 14.96 11.77 47.66
N LYS A 1062 16.18 11.22 47.61
CA LYS A 1062 17.32 11.66 48.43
C LYS A 1062 18.18 12.76 47.81
N VAL A 1063 18.22 12.88 46.48
CA VAL A 1063 19.01 13.94 45.79
C VAL A 1063 18.32 15.31 45.93
N ASN A 1064 16.98 15.33 46.00
CA ASN A 1064 16.19 16.55 46.22
C ASN A 1064 16.47 17.24 47.56
N ALA A 1065 16.93 16.52 48.58
CA ALA A 1065 17.23 17.11 49.90
C ALA A 1065 18.57 17.86 49.94
N GLY A 1066 19.51 17.57 49.03
CA GLY A 1066 20.84 18.19 49.02
C GLY A 1066 20.94 19.45 48.15
N LEU A 1067 20.10 19.58 47.12
CA LEU A 1067 20.12 20.73 46.19
C LEU A 1067 19.24 21.89 46.66
N LEU A 1068 18.18 21.61 47.42
CA LEU A 1068 17.36 22.62 48.08
C LEU A 1068 17.95 23.00 49.44
N GLY A 1069 19.15 23.57 49.40
CA GLY A 1069 19.72 24.27 50.56
C GLY A 1069 18.78 25.41 50.96
N HIS A 1070 18.33 25.36 52.21
CA HIS A 1070 17.63 26.40 52.96
C HIS A 1070 17.50 27.76 52.25
N ASN A 1071 16.32 28.03 51.69
CA ASN A 1071 15.67 29.33 51.66
C ASN A 1071 14.22 29.10 51.22
N GLN A 1072 13.38 28.73 52.20
CA GLN A 1072 11.97 29.08 52.15
C GLN A 1072 11.88 30.55 52.56
N GLU A 1073 11.81 31.44 51.57
CA GLU A 1073 11.10 32.71 51.61
C GLU A 1073 10.60 33.06 50.22
#